data_AF-A0A3C0R880-F1
#
_entry.id   AF-A0A3C0R880-F1
#
_cell.length_a   1.000
_cell.length_b   1.000
_cell.length_c   1.000
_cell.angle_alpha   90.00
_cell.angle_beta   90.00
_cell.angle_gamma   90.00
#
_symmetry.space_group_name_H-M   'P 1'
#
loop_
_entity.id
_entity.type
_entity.pdbx_description
1 polymer ?
#
loop_
_entity_poly.entity_id
_entity_poly.type
_entity_poly.pdbx_seq_one_letter_code
_entity_poly.pdbx_strand_id
1 'polypeptide(L)'
;GLGNAPNQLNNPQGVFIDGAGQIYIADKTNHRIQRWVAGASRGTTIAGDSTGVLGSSLSRMQFPSGIAMDPTGNLFVSDQNNLRVLRFNISSIMRNYTAVSGGKYFVEATAFNGCNVSSDSITVNVSPRLLVNGNTLICSGDTTDITATGADVYSWSPVTGVSNSASGTVKMSPASTTTYTLSAANNNGCRATVTVVITVNVKPNVVIDGDNCITTSGELIARTINVPANLRWFRKDTLVRNAYPVWASSATIVAGGNGAGIDSARMNRNQGLALSSEGLIFVADALNHRIQRWGANGILGVTVAGGNGAAAGLQDLNNPAAVFMDPAGNLYVADQSNHRIIRFPANSRQGTVVAGGNGLGNGANQLNSPAGVFVDRAGNIFVADQNNHRIQFFSPNSNQGVTIAGNGIAGSSAVQLNSPQAVFVNKEGLIYVVDGLNHRIQRFTSGNQTGITLAGLTGLGSAANQFNTPRAIWVDGANNMYVADAGNHRIQFWPEGSNSAITIAGGNGAGVGTNQLNTPSGVALDNNGNLFVSEAGNHRVTRFNLTSTNAFPYPVAVSDTFRVRATSFAGCTTISDPFIVNIGGRPAKPVTMSDPDYCVNATALPLTALGSNLKWYDTVRGGVALSRAPIPPTTRTDTIRYYVSQTATNGCESERSLITVRIFENPKVGIIRSKAELIPGDTAFLFARSSTNIKSVRWEWNGSTLSRTGNPLFVFFGGLGNYRAVVTDSNNCVGASDTTANIIASNKAEKVVFVYPNPTDGPTTILFQVPDNTPSIWIRVVGADGNTVVNNRYTTLSAGYNRLDLDLTNLNRGMYVIRILTGLGEQLGSRIFYRK
;
A
#
# COMPACT_ATOMS: atom_id res chain seq x y z
N GLY A 1 60.97 32.46 48.74
CA GLY A 1 60.94 33.09 50.08
C GLY A 1 61.20 32.05 51.14
N LEU A 2 61.56 32.48 52.36
CA LEU A 2 61.77 31.59 53.51
C LEU A 2 60.44 30.96 53.94
N GLY A 3 60.39 29.63 54.03
CA GLY A 3 59.21 28.88 54.47
C GLY A 3 59.23 27.41 54.04
N ASN A 4 58.17 26.67 54.35
CA ASN A 4 58.07 25.21 54.16
C ASN A 4 57.14 24.80 53.00
N ALA A 5 56.52 25.76 52.30
CA ALA A 5 55.68 25.46 51.14
C ALA A 5 56.51 24.83 50.01
N PRO A 6 55.89 24.07 49.08
CA PRO A 6 56.62 23.46 47.97
C PRO A 6 57.35 24.44 47.04
N ASN A 7 56.99 25.73 47.04
CA ASN A 7 57.68 26.79 46.28
C ASN A 7 58.67 27.60 47.14
N GLN A 8 59.03 27.11 48.32
CA GLN A 8 59.89 27.80 49.29
C GLN A 8 61.02 26.88 49.74
N LEU A 9 62.13 27.49 50.16
CA LEU A 9 63.32 26.86 50.72
C LEU A 9 63.69 27.59 52.02
N ASN A 10 64.30 26.88 52.96
CA ASN A 10 64.74 27.40 54.25
C ASN A 10 66.17 26.95 54.55
N ASN A 11 67.10 27.91 54.45
CA ASN A 11 68.55 27.72 54.63
C ASN A 11 69.13 26.57 53.77
N PRO A 12 68.94 26.57 52.44
CA PRO A 12 69.45 25.49 51.60
C PRO A 12 71.00 25.45 51.60
N GLN A 13 71.59 24.25 51.65
CA GLN A 13 73.07 24.12 51.76
C GLN A 13 73.74 23.21 50.72
N GLY A 14 72.96 22.41 49.98
CA GLY A 14 73.49 21.52 48.96
C GLY A 14 72.62 21.58 47.71
N VAL A 15 73.27 21.56 46.55
CA VAL A 15 72.62 21.49 45.25
C VAL A 15 73.29 20.44 44.38
N PHE A 16 72.48 19.67 43.68
CA PHE A 16 72.91 18.75 42.64
C PHE A 16 72.06 18.98 41.40
N ILE A 17 72.66 18.93 40.22
CA ILE A 17 71.94 19.04 38.94
C ILE A 17 72.21 17.74 38.19
N ASP A 18 71.14 17.02 37.83
CA ASP A 18 71.30 15.80 37.02
C ASP A 18 71.51 16.12 35.54
N GLY A 19 71.89 15.10 34.77
CA GLY A 19 72.10 15.21 33.32
C GLY A 19 70.86 15.59 32.51
N ALA A 20 69.65 15.53 33.09
CA ALA A 20 68.42 16.02 32.49
C ALA A 20 68.10 17.48 32.89
N GLY A 21 69.01 18.14 33.62
CA GLY A 21 68.86 19.53 34.07
C GLY A 21 67.91 19.70 35.26
N GLN A 22 67.54 18.62 35.95
CA GLN A 22 66.71 18.71 37.15
C GLN A 22 67.58 19.07 38.36
N ILE A 23 67.09 19.98 39.20
CA ILE A 23 67.82 20.53 40.34
C ILE A 23 67.32 19.88 41.62
N TYR A 24 68.23 19.36 42.42
CA TYR A 24 67.98 18.72 43.71
C TYR A 24 68.61 19.58 44.80
N ILE A 25 67.81 20.00 45.78
CA ILE A 25 68.24 20.97 46.79
C ILE A 25 68.03 20.39 48.18
N ALA A 26 69.07 20.47 49.01
CA ALA A 26 69.02 20.12 50.42
C ALA A 26 68.42 21.31 51.17
N ASP A 27 67.13 21.20 51.46
CA ASP A 27 66.34 22.21 52.15
C ASP A 27 66.53 22.03 53.67
N LYS A 28 67.71 22.43 54.13
CA LYS A 28 68.29 22.03 55.42
C LYS A 28 67.35 22.20 56.60
N THR A 29 66.79 23.39 56.79
CA THR A 29 65.93 23.68 57.96
C THR A 29 64.52 23.11 57.79
N ASN A 30 64.12 22.73 56.57
CA ASN A 30 62.89 21.99 56.33
C ASN A 30 63.12 20.46 56.26
N HIS A 31 64.31 19.98 56.61
CA HIS A 31 64.61 18.55 56.80
C HIS A 31 64.28 17.62 55.62
N ARG A 32 64.36 18.16 54.39
CA ARG A 32 63.94 17.46 53.17
C ARG A 32 64.87 17.73 51.99
N ILE A 33 64.80 16.88 50.98
CA ILE A 33 65.37 17.14 49.65
C ILE A 33 64.25 17.45 48.68
N GLN A 34 64.34 18.59 47.99
CA GLN A 34 63.40 18.95 46.95
C GLN A 34 64.01 18.79 45.56
N ARG A 35 63.24 18.21 44.64
CA ARG A 35 63.54 18.17 43.20
C ARG A 35 62.73 19.22 42.45
N TRP A 36 63.40 19.94 41.57
CA TRP A 36 62.86 20.98 40.72
C TRP A 36 63.15 20.65 39.26
N VAL A 37 62.11 20.50 38.45
CA VAL A 37 62.24 20.31 37.00
C VAL A 37 62.36 21.67 36.31
N ALA A 38 62.94 21.71 35.12
CA ALA A 38 63.05 22.95 34.34
C ALA A 38 61.68 23.64 34.17
N GLY A 39 61.62 24.93 34.49
CA GLY A 39 60.38 25.72 34.43
C GLY A 39 59.39 25.52 35.59
N ALA A 40 59.71 24.69 36.59
CA ALA A 40 58.82 24.47 37.74
C ALA A 40 58.71 25.70 38.65
N SER A 41 57.48 26.05 39.04
CA SER A 41 57.20 27.07 40.06
C SER A 41 57.09 26.49 41.49
N ARG A 42 57.15 25.15 41.62
CA ARG A 42 57.08 24.40 42.88
C ARG A 42 58.02 23.19 42.80
N GLY A 43 58.77 22.91 43.87
CA GLY A 43 59.56 21.69 44.04
C GLY A 43 58.72 20.52 44.56
N THR A 44 59.25 19.31 44.35
CA THR A 44 58.67 18.06 44.87
C THR A 44 59.62 17.49 45.93
N THR A 45 59.13 17.23 47.14
CA THR A 45 59.91 16.49 48.15
C THR A 45 60.15 15.07 47.66
N ILE A 46 61.41 14.67 47.53
CA ILE A 46 61.79 13.33 47.06
C ILE A 46 62.51 12.49 48.13
N ALA A 47 62.99 13.13 49.20
CA ALA A 47 63.57 12.47 50.36
C ALA A 47 63.30 13.31 51.62
N GLY A 48 63.10 12.63 52.75
CA GLY A 48 62.48 13.20 53.94
C GLY A 48 60.98 13.00 53.92
N ASP A 49 60.32 13.12 55.08
CA ASP A 49 58.87 13.00 55.11
C ASP A 49 58.20 14.18 54.38
N SER A 50 56.98 13.95 53.90
CA SER A 50 56.23 14.96 53.12
C SER A 50 55.95 16.24 53.92
N THR A 51 56.10 16.18 55.25
CA THR A 51 55.90 17.28 56.19
C THR A 51 57.19 18.04 56.54
N GLY A 52 58.36 17.54 56.15
CA GLY A 52 59.66 18.13 56.50
C GLY A 52 59.97 18.08 57.99
N VAL A 53 59.49 17.06 58.71
CA VAL A 53 59.71 16.91 60.15
C VAL A 53 61.05 16.23 60.39
N LEU A 54 61.81 16.81 61.32
CA LEU A 54 63.10 16.26 61.73
C LEU A 54 62.95 14.91 62.46
N GLY A 55 63.92 14.02 62.28
CA GLY A 55 63.96 12.75 62.99
C GLY A 55 65.09 11.84 62.52
N SER A 56 65.25 10.71 63.20
CA SER A 56 66.33 9.74 63.01
C SER A 56 65.89 8.45 62.30
N SER A 57 64.61 8.29 61.95
CA SER A 57 64.15 7.16 61.12
C SER A 57 64.74 7.25 59.70
N LEU A 58 64.78 6.15 58.94
CA LEU A 58 65.30 6.17 57.56
C LEU A 58 64.47 7.06 56.60
N SER A 59 63.24 7.41 56.98
CA SER A 59 62.34 8.31 56.25
C SER A 59 62.44 9.78 56.69
N ARG A 60 63.23 10.10 57.72
CA ARG A 60 63.40 11.45 58.27
C ARG A 60 64.87 11.84 58.31
N MET A 61 65.13 13.14 58.26
CA MET A 61 66.48 13.69 58.28
C MET A 61 66.57 14.84 59.27
N GLN A 62 67.77 15.14 59.74
CA GLN A 62 68.06 16.27 60.60
C GLN A 62 69.17 17.11 59.97
N PHE A 63 68.76 18.25 59.39
CA PHE A 63 69.62 19.20 58.70
C PHE A 63 70.42 18.59 57.54
N PRO A 64 69.74 18.06 56.50
CA PRO A 64 70.44 17.58 55.32
C PRO A 64 71.27 18.70 54.69
N SER A 65 72.51 18.42 54.33
CA SER A 65 73.47 19.45 53.91
C SER A 65 74.11 19.18 52.55
N GLY A 66 74.48 17.95 52.26
CA GLY A 66 75.13 17.51 51.03
C GLY A 66 74.24 16.55 50.25
N ILE A 67 74.31 16.65 48.92
CA ILE A 67 73.63 15.78 47.99
C ILE A 67 74.64 15.25 46.97
N ALA A 68 74.60 13.95 46.71
CA ALA A 68 75.24 13.34 45.56
C ALA A 68 74.30 12.30 44.94
N MET A 69 74.54 11.93 43.69
CA MET A 69 73.80 10.88 43.01
C MET A 69 74.79 9.95 42.31
N ASP A 70 74.55 8.64 42.36
CA ASP A 70 75.35 7.69 41.58
C ASP A 70 74.88 7.62 40.11
N PRO A 71 75.66 7.00 39.19
CA PRO A 71 75.27 6.87 37.79
C PRO A 71 73.96 6.08 37.56
N THR A 72 73.49 5.32 38.55
CA THR A 72 72.22 4.57 38.46
C THR A 72 71.01 5.39 38.97
N GLY A 73 71.23 6.60 39.48
CA GLY A 73 70.18 7.52 39.95
C GLY A 73 69.85 7.39 41.43
N ASN A 74 70.61 6.63 42.22
CA ASN A 74 70.37 6.59 43.67
C ASN A 74 70.90 7.86 44.31
N LEU A 75 70.08 8.47 45.17
CA LEU A 75 70.37 9.72 45.85
C LEU A 75 71.06 9.46 47.19
N PHE A 76 72.19 10.12 47.42
CA PHE A 76 72.94 10.10 48.67
C PHE A 76 72.81 11.46 49.36
N VAL A 77 72.41 11.45 50.62
CA VAL A 77 72.19 12.67 51.41
C VAL A 77 72.99 12.60 52.70
N SER A 78 73.81 13.62 52.97
CA SER A 78 74.45 13.75 54.27
C SER A 78 73.47 14.33 55.28
N ASP A 79 73.10 13.50 56.26
CA ASP A 79 72.14 13.79 57.31
C ASP A 79 72.92 14.28 58.56
N GLN A 80 73.20 15.59 58.59
CA GLN A 80 74.27 16.19 59.39
C GLN A 80 74.17 15.86 60.88
N ASN A 81 72.99 16.04 61.49
CA ASN A 81 72.84 15.84 62.93
C ASN A 81 72.60 14.38 63.33
N ASN A 82 72.18 13.53 62.40
CA ASN A 82 72.08 12.09 62.63
C ASN A 82 73.41 11.38 62.34
N LEU A 83 74.48 12.10 61.97
CA LEU A 83 75.84 11.59 61.74
C LEU A 83 75.89 10.41 60.75
N ARG A 84 75.08 10.47 59.68
CA ARG A 84 74.94 9.39 58.70
C ARG A 84 74.79 9.90 57.27
N VAL A 85 75.00 9.01 56.30
CA VAL A 85 74.62 9.23 54.90
C VAL A 85 73.48 8.29 54.56
N LEU A 86 72.37 8.85 54.08
CA LEU A 86 71.22 8.07 53.62
C LEU A 86 71.32 7.83 52.11
N ARG A 87 71.07 6.59 51.70
CA ARG A 87 70.91 6.20 50.29
C ARG A 87 69.44 5.97 50.00
N PHE A 88 68.89 6.73 49.07
CA PHE A 88 67.54 6.57 48.54
C PHE A 88 67.63 5.93 47.16
N ASN A 89 67.11 4.70 47.05
CA ASN A 89 67.13 3.97 45.80
C ASN A 89 66.07 4.51 44.84
N ILE A 90 66.43 4.67 43.57
CA ILE A 90 65.44 4.97 42.53
C ILE A 90 64.69 3.70 42.15
N SER A 91 63.38 3.80 42.00
CA SER A 91 62.54 2.71 41.49
C SER A 91 62.23 2.95 40.02
N SER A 92 62.39 1.93 39.18
CA SER A 92 61.94 1.98 37.79
C SER A 92 60.41 2.08 37.75
N ILE A 93 59.88 3.00 36.94
CA ILE A 93 58.44 3.14 36.71
C ILE A 93 58.16 2.85 35.25
N MET A 94 57.24 1.93 34.97
CA MET A 94 56.71 1.72 33.62
C MET A 94 55.81 2.91 33.28
N ARG A 95 56.12 3.64 32.20
CA ARG A 95 55.23 4.67 31.65
C ARG A 95 54.61 4.18 30.36
N ASN A 96 53.29 4.08 30.36
CA ASN A 96 52.52 3.80 29.15
C ASN A 96 52.16 5.11 28.47
N TYR A 97 52.32 5.17 27.15
CA TYR A 97 51.84 6.27 26.32
C TYR A 97 50.83 5.73 25.30
N THR A 98 49.62 6.26 25.32
CA THR A 98 48.59 5.96 24.33
C THR A 98 48.67 7.01 23.23
N ALA A 99 49.07 6.61 22.02
CA ALA A 99 49.09 7.51 20.87
C ALA A 99 47.66 7.98 20.52
N VAL A 100 47.50 9.30 20.37
CA VAL A 100 46.20 9.94 20.05
C VAL A 100 46.08 10.36 18.58
N SER A 101 47.16 10.20 17.80
CA SER A 101 47.23 10.54 16.38
C SER A 101 48.09 9.52 15.64
N GLY A 102 47.90 9.40 14.32
CA GLY A 102 48.80 8.61 13.48
C GLY A 102 50.16 9.30 13.37
N GLY A 103 51.23 8.50 13.24
CA GLY A 103 52.58 9.05 13.09
C GLY A 103 53.68 8.08 13.53
N LYS A 104 54.94 8.53 13.38
CA LYS A 104 56.11 7.85 13.92
C LYS A 104 56.37 8.33 15.35
N TYR A 105 56.47 7.39 16.26
CA TYR A 105 56.80 7.61 17.66
C TYR A 105 58.11 6.93 18.00
N PHE A 106 58.95 7.61 18.75
CA PHE A 106 60.13 7.05 19.40
C PHE A 106 60.21 7.61 20.81
N VAL A 107 60.92 6.92 21.69
CA VAL A 107 61.15 7.38 23.07
C VAL A 107 62.60 7.80 23.19
N GLU A 108 62.84 8.94 23.82
CA GLU A 108 64.17 9.39 24.22
C GLU A 108 64.30 9.28 25.74
N ALA A 109 65.44 8.79 26.21
CA ALA A 109 65.77 8.69 27.62
C ALA A 109 67.14 9.30 27.89
N THR A 110 67.20 10.17 28.91
CA THR A 110 68.44 10.78 29.41
C THR A 110 68.81 10.12 30.74
N ALA A 111 70.02 9.56 30.82
CA ALA A 111 70.58 9.04 32.06
C ALA A 111 70.97 10.19 33.01
N PHE A 112 71.07 9.91 34.31
CA PHE A 112 71.42 10.92 35.33
C PHE A 112 72.80 11.57 35.13
N ASN A 113 73.69 10.92 34.38
CA ASN A 113 74.99 11.46 33.98
C ASN A 113 74.96 12.24 32.65
N GLY A 114 73.79 12.37 32.00
CA GLY A 114 73.59 13.17 30.80
C GLY A 114 73.68 12.41 29.47
N CYS A 115 73.86 11.08 29.48
CA CYS A 115 73.82 10.30 28.25
C CYS A 115 72.39 10.17 27.73
N ASN A 116 72.17 10.49 26.45
CA ASN A 116 70.87 10.32 25.78
C ASN A 116 70.87 9.06 24.90
N VAL A 117 69.76 8.32 24.92
CA VAL A 117 69.48 7.23 23.99
C VAL A 117 68.08 7.40 23.41
N SER A 118 67.91 7.04 22.14
CA SER A 118 66.61 6.99 21.46
C SER A 118 66.28 5.56 21.08
N SER A 119 65.01 5.18 21.20
CA SER A 119 64.53 3.90 20.68
C SER A 119 64.44 3.91 19.15
N ASP A 120 64.24 2.73 18.56
CA ASP A 120 63.67 2.64 17.22
C ASP A 120 62.30 3.30 17.16
N SER A 121 61.91 3.77 15.98
CA SER A 121 60.60 4.37 15.76
C SER A 121 59.54 3.32 15.46
N ILE A 122 58.36 3.42 16.07
CA ILE A 122 57.16 2.68 15.70
C ILE A 122 56.20 3.59 14.91
N THR A 123 55.58 3.06 13.85
CA THR A 123 54.54 3.78 13.10
C THR A 123 53.16 3.34 13.57
N VAL A 124 52.38 4.28 14.07
CA VAL A 124 50.99 4.05 14.48
C VAL A 124 50.07 4.48 13.34
N ASN A 125 49.31 3.53 12.81
CA ASN A 125 48.25 3.79 11.82
C ASN A 125 46.91 3.96 12.55
N VAL A 126 46.11 4.93 12.09
CA VAL A 126 44.77 5.16 12.62
C VAL A 126 43.74 4.48 11.72
N SER A 127 42.68 3.94 12.34
CA SER A 127 41.55 3.39 11.60
C SER A 127 40.90 4.46 10.71
N PRO A 128 40.43 4.09 9.50
CA PRO A 128 39.74 5.03 8.62
C PRO A 128 38.51 5.61 9.32
N ARG A 129 38.29 6.91 9.16
CA ARG A 129 37.12 7.60 9.69
C ARG A 129 36.05 7.65 8.62
N LEU A 130 35.05 6.78 8.73
CA LEU A 130 33.97 6.69 7.75
C LEU A 130 32.97 7.82 7.94
N LEU A 131 32.69 8.54 6.85
CA LEU A 131 31.59 9.49 6.74
C LEU A 131 30.61 8.95 5.69
N VAL A 132 29.35 8.75 6.08
CA VAL A 132 28.28 8.30 5.18
C VAL A 132 27.29 9.44 4.99
N ASN A 133 27.03 9.79 3.74
CA ASN A 133 26.06 10.80 3.33
C ASN A 133 25.07 10.21 2.32
N GLY A 134 23.85 10.72 2.31
CA GLY A 134 22.82 10.34 1.34
C GLY A 134 21.44 10.22 1.98
N ASN A 135 20.41 10.13 1.13
CA ASN A 135 19.05 9.98 1.63
C ASN A 135 18.81 8.51 2.04
N THR A 136 18.53 8.25 3.30
CA THR A 136 18.25 6.89 3.79
C THR A 136 16.75 6.58 3.87
N LEU A 137 15.88 7.47 3.37
CA LEU A 137 14.43 7.29 3.32
C LEU A 137 13.96 7.23 1.87
N ILE A 138 13.42 6.09 1.49
CA ILE A 138 12.85 5.90 0.16
C ILE A 138 11.43 5.39 0.27
N CYS A 139 10.65 5.54 -0.80
CA CYS A 139 9.39 4.86 -0.93
C CYS A 139 9.57 3.54 -1.68
N SER A 140 8.65 2.60 -1.49
CA SER A 140 8.67 1.32 -2.21
C SER A 140 8.86 1.53 -3.72
N GLY A 141 9.88 0.88 -4.27
CA GLY A 141 10.26 0.96 -5.69
C GLY A 141 11.18 2.14 -6.07
N ASP A 142 11.48 3.05 -5.14
CA ASP A 142 12.42 4.14 -5.39
C ASP A 142 13.88 3.69 -5.15
N THR A 143 14.82 4.52 -5.59
CA THR A 143 16.26 4.30 -5.38
C THR A 143 16.88 5.51 -4.70
N THR A 144 17.96 5.32 -3.95
CA THR A 144 18.73 6.41 -3.33
C THR A 144 20.23 6.26 -3.55
N ASP A 145 20.92 7.39 -3.63
CA ASP A 145 22.38 7.46 -3.69
C ASP A 145 22.95 7.58 -2.26
N ILE A 146 23.88 6.70 -1.92
CA ILE A 146 24.65 6.73 -0.68
C ILE A 146 26.13 6.85 -1.03
N THR A 147 26.81 7.81 -0.41
CA THR A 147 28.23 8.08 -0.59
C THR A 147 28.94 7.93 0.75
N ALA A 148 29.91 7.03 0.80
CA ALA A 148 30.83 6.83 1.91
C ALA A 148 32.23 7.30 1.52
N THR A 149 32.89 8.00 2.44
CA THR A 149 34.28 8.48 2.28
C THR A 149 35.12 8.15 3.51
N GLY A 150 36.45 8.29 3.40
CA GLY A 150 37.40 8.12 4.50
C GLY A 150 38.18 6.80 4.50
N ALA A 151 38.05 5.99 3.45
CA ALA A 151 38.79 4.76 3.22
C ALA A 151 39.15 4.57 1.74
N ASP A 152 39.97 3.55 1.44
CA ASP A 152 40.41 3.21 0.08
C ASP A 152 39.58 2.04 -0.50
N VAL A 153 39.24 1.07 0.34
CA VAL A 153 38.47 -0.12 -0.03
C VAL A 153 37.17 -0.16 0.75
N TYR A 154 36.05 -0.40 0.07
CA TYR A 154 34.71 -0.44 0.64
C TYR A 154 34.06 -1.80 0.37
N SER A 155 33.17 -2.22 1.28
CA SER A 155 32.38 -3.44 1.15
C SER A 155 31.04 -3.27 1.88
N TRP A 156 29.95 -3.36 1.15
CA TRP A 156 28.58 -3.30 1.67
C TRP A 156 27.98 -4.70 1.83
N SER A 157 27.28 -4.95 2.94
CA SER A 157 26.54 -6.19 3.19
C SER A 157 25.21 -5.90 3.91
N PRO A 158 24.06 -6.50 3.53
CA PRO A 158 23.89 -7.41 2.39
C PRO A 158 24.07 -6.70 1.05
N VAL A 159 24.32 -7.46 -0.03
CA VAL A 159 24.48 -6.89 -1.40
C VAL A 159 23.15 -6.65 -2.12
N THR A 160 22.04 -7.14 -1.55
CA THR A 160 20.70 -7.04 -2.13
C THR A 160 20.26 -5.59 -2.30
N GLY A 161 19.89 -5.22 -3.52
CA GLY A 161 19.47 -3.86 -3.85
C GLY A 161 20.62 -2.84 -3.85
N VAL A 162 21.89 -3.26 -3.89
CA VAL A 162 23.07 -2.37 -3.96
C VAL A 162 23.68 -2.45 -5.36
N SER A 163 23.89 -1.32 -6.03
CA SER A 163 24.40 -1.31 -7.41
C SER A 163 25.83 -1.83 -7.58
N ASN A 164 26.72 -1.52 -6.64
CA ASN A 164 28.10 -2.02 -6.60
C ASN A 164 28.58 -2.07 -5.14
N SER A 165 28.60 -3.26 -4.53
CA SER A 165 28.93 -3.43 -3.12
C SER A 165 30.38 -3.12 -2.75
N ALA A 166 31.29 -2.91 -3.72
CA ALA A 166 32.70 -2.59 -3.48
C ALA A 166 33.04 -1.09 -3.63
N SER A 167 32.04 -0.24 -3.87
CA SER A 167 32.22 1.19 -4.12
C SER A 167 31.91 2.02 -2.87
N GLY A 168 32.60 3.16 -2.72
CA GLY A 168 32.25 4.20 -1.74
C GLY A 168 30.91 4.88 -2.10
N THR A 169 30.59 5.00 -3.39
CA THR A 169 29.32 5.56 -3.87
C THR A 169 28.46 4.47 -4.48
N VAL A 170 27.25 4.27 -3.95
CA VAL A 170 26.33 3.19 -4.33
C VAL A 170 24.90 3.69 -4.48
N LYS A 171 24.16 3.09 -5.42
CA LYS A 171 22.70 3.19 -5.47
C LYS A 171 22.09 2.07 -4.67
N MET A 172 21.15 2.39 -3.79
CA MET A 172 20.41 1.45 -2.96
C MET A 172 18.93 1.45 -3.30
N SER A 173 18.35 0.27 -3.46
CA SER A 173 16.92 0.04 -3.76
C SER A 173 16.38 -1.24 -3.08
N PRO A 174 16.52 -1.39 -1.75
CA PRO A 174 15.97 -2.54 -1.05
C PRO A 174 14.43 -2.59 -1.17
N ALA A 175 13.86 -3.79 -1.17
CA ALA A 175 12.41 -4.00 -1.24
C ALA A 175 11.68 -3.65 0.08
N SER A 176 12.39 -3.70 1.20
CA SER A 176 11.90 -3.38 2.55
C SER A 176 12.99 -2.69 3.37
N THR A 177 12.65 -2.08 4.50
CA THR A 177 13.64 -1.47 5.40
C THR A 177 14.77 -2.47 5.68
N THR A 178 16.00 -2.09 5.35
CA THR A 178 17.17 -2.97 5.37
C THR A 178 18.33 -2.26 6.04
N THR A 179 18.98 -2.96 6.97
CA THR A 179 20.22 -2.51 7.61
C THR A 179 21.41 -3.05 6.82
N TYR A 180 22.20 -2.13 6.29
CA TYR A 180 23.47 -2.43 5.64
C TYR A 180 24.63 -2.19 6.61
N THR A 181 25.63 -3.05 6.55
CA THR A 181 26.93 -2.87 7.19
C THR A 181 27.93 -2.49 6.11
N LEU A 182 28.52 -1.30 6.26
CA LEU A 182 29.66 -0.85 5.48
C LEU A 182 30.94 -1.22 6.23
N SER A 183 31.75 -2.09 5.64
CA SER A 183 33.10 -2.41 6.08
C SER A 183 34.09 -1.75 5.13
N ALA A 184 35.05 -1.01 5.67
CA ALA A 184 36.02 -0.31 4.85
C ALA A 184 37.44 -0.40 5.43
N ALA A 185 38.45 -0.32 4.56
CA ALA A 185 39.85 -0.40 4.93
C ALA A 185 40.67 0.68 4.23
N ASN A 186 41.70 1.18 4.91
CA ASN A 186 42.75 1.96 4.25
C ASN A 186 43.81 1.04 3.63
N ASN A 187 44.67 1.59 2.79
CA ASN A 187 45.78 0.86 2.16
C ASN A 187 46.78 0.25 3.16
N ASN A 188 46.77 0.71 4.41
CA ASN A 188 47.60 0.18 5.50
C ASN A 188 46.93 -0.98 6.27
N GLY A 189 45.76 -1.45 5.82
CA GLY A 189 45.06 -2.60 6.39
C GLY A 189 44.20 -2.31 7.63
N CYS A 190 44.15 -1.07 8.13
CA CYS A 190 43.28 -0.71 9.24
C CYS A 190 41.82 -0.67 8.78
N ARG A 191 40.91 -1.24 9.58
CA ARG A 191 39.50 -1.41 9.23
C ARG A 191 38.58 -0.56 10.11
N ALA A 192 37.47 -0.14 9.54
CA ALA A 192 36.36 0.47 10.25
C ALA A 192 35.03 -0.07 9.69
N THR A 193 34.00 -0.06 10.53
CA THR A 193 32.66 -0.49 10.15
C THR A 193 31.61 0.51 10.60
N VAL A 194 30.58 0.72 9.80
CA VAL A 194 29.41 1.54 10.16
C VAL A 194 28.13 0.90 9.63
N THR A 195 27.04 1.00 10.40
CA THR A 195 25.72 0.53 9.99
C THR A 195 24.92 1.66 9.37
N VAL A 196 24.27 1.39 8.24
CA VAL A 196 23.41 2.32 7.50
C VAL A 196 22.04 1.66 7.31
N VAL A 197 21.01 2.25 7.89
CA VAL A 197 19.64 1.73 7.78
C VAL A 197 18.91 2.48 6.67
N ILE A 198 18.54 1.79 5.59
CA ILE A 198 17.67 2.35 4.55
C ILE A 198 16.23 2.02 4.91
N THR A 199 15.44 3.03 5.26
CA THR A 199 14.02 2.92 5.57
C THR A 199 13.20 2.94 4.28
N VAL A 200 12.40 1.90 4.05
CA VAL A 200 11.49 1.83 2.88
C VAL A 200 10.06 2.01 3.36
N ASN A 201 9.47 3.15 3.00
CA ASN A 201 8.09 3.48 3.33
C ASN A 201 7.13 3.02 2.24
N VAL A 202 5.96 2.52 2.64
CA VAL A 202 4.97 2.01 1.69
C VAL A 202 4.24 3.18 1.02
N LYS A 203 4.11 3.12 -0.31
CA LYS A 203 3.31 4.08 -1.07
C LYS A 203 1.81 3.83 -0.80
N PRO A 204 0.98 4.87 -0.63
CA PRO A 204 -0.47 4.69 -0.51
C PRO A 204 -1.04 3.98 -1.75
N ASN A 205 -1.90 2.99 -1.56
CA ASN A 205 -2.72 2.47 -2.66
C ASN A 205 -3.98 3.32 -2.79
N VAL A 206 -4.30 3.78 -4.01
CA VAL A 206 -5.48 4.59 -4.31
C VAL A 206 -6.28 3.89 -5.40
N VAL A 207 -7.53 3.54 -5.08
CA VAL A 207 -8.50 2.97 -6.01
C VAL A 207 -9.68 3.93 -6.09
N ILE A 208 -10.10 4.30 -7.30
CA ILE A 208 -11.29 5.12 -7.49
C ILE A 208 -12.48 4.18 -7.64
N ASP A 209 -13.38 4.23 -6.68
CA ASP A 209 -14.66 3.54 -6.69
C ASP A 209 -15.74 4.53 -7.13
N GLY A 210 -16.45 4.18 -8.19
CA GLY A 210 -17.44 5.05 -8.82
C GLY A 210 -17.61 4.75 -10.29
N ASP A 211 -18.82 5.01 -10.78
CA ASP A 211 -19.10 5.00 -12.20
C ASP A 211 -18.46 6.23 -12.87
N ASN A 212 -17.94 6.09 -14.09
CA ASN A 212 -17.52 7.25 -14.88
C ASN A 212 -18.75 8.06 -15.37
N CYS A 213 -19.95 7.52 -15.16
CA CYS A 213 -21.23 8.13 -15.50
C CYS A 213 -22.08 8.33 -14.26
N ILE A 214 -22.07 9.54 -13.72
CA ILE A 214 -22.75 9.89 -12.47
C ILE A 214 -23.86 10.91 -12.72
N THR A 215 -24.85 10.92 -11.84
CA THR A 215 -25.89 11.96 -11.82
C THR A 215 -25.30 13.26 -11.28
N THR A 216 -26.05 14.37 -11.41
CA THR A 216 -25.66 15.68 -10.86
C THR A 216 -25.54 15.72 -9.33
N SER A 217 -26.02 14.67 -8.65
CA SER A 217 -25.91 14.44 -7.21
C SER A 217 -24.95 13.30 -6.85
N GLY A 218 -24.22 12.75 -7.82
CA GLY A 218 -23.30 11.64 -7.61
C GLY A 218 -21.97 12.07 -7.00
N GLU A 219 -21.32 11.13 -6.32
CA GLU A 219 -20.00 11.32 -5.72
C GLU A 219 -19.02 10.29 -6.29
N LEU A 220 -17.76 10.70 -6.45
CA LEU A 220 -16.64 9.78 -6.63
C LEU A 220 -16.10 9.40 -5.26
N ILE A 221 -15.67 8.16 -5.08
CA ILE A 221 -15.10 7.72 -3.81
C ILE A 221 -13.68 7.21 -4.07
N ALA A 222 -12.68 7.97 -3.64
CA ALA A 222 -11.32 7.43 -3.58
C ALA A 222 -11.20 6.54 -2.35
N ARG A 223 -10.79 5.29 -2.55
CA ARG A 223 -10.52 4.33 -1.48
C ARG A 223 -9.03 4.08 -1.35
N THR A 224 -8.56 3.98 -0.10
CA THR A 224 -7.16 3.64 0.20
C THR A 224 -7.08 2.43 1.12
N ILE A 225 -5.95 1.71 1.09
CA ILE A 225 -5.73 0.60 2.05
C ILE A 225 -5.41 1.17 3.44
N ASN A 226 -4.54 2.19 3.48
CA ASN A 226 -4.17 2.91 4.69
C ASN A 226 -4.62 4.36 4.57
N VAL A 227 -5.02 4.97 5.68
CA VAL A 227 -5.37 6.39 5.73
C VAL A 227 -4.14 7.23 5.40
N PRO A 228 -4.16 8.06 4.34
CA PRO A 228 -3.06 8.95 4.02
C PRO A 228 -3.08 10.20 4.92
N ALA A 229 -1.93 10.87 5.04
CA ALA A 229 -1.81 12.17 5.71
C ALA A 229 -2.58 13.28 4.98
N ASN A 230 -2.69 13.17 3.66
CA ASN A 230 -3.69 13.90 2.88
C ASN A 230 -4.09 13.13 1.63
N LEU A 231 -5.31 13.39 1.18
CA LEU A 231 -5.80 13.00 -0.14
C LEU A 231 -6.30 14.24 -0.87
N ARG A 232 -5.77 14.46 -2.07
CA ARG A 232 -5.98 15.66 -2.88
C ARG A 232 -6.63 15.28 -4.21
N TRP A 233 -7.79 15.85 -4.50
CA TRP A 233 -8.50 15.70 -5.77
C TRP A 233 -8.09 16.81 -6.72
N PHE A 234 -7.74 16.44 -7.95
CA PHE A 234 -7.40 17.35 -9.02
C PHE A 234 -8.41 17.22 -10.14
N ARG A 235 -8.88 18.36 -10.64
CA ARG A 235 -9.60 18.47 -11.90
C ARG A 235 -8.61 18.98 -12.93
N LYS A 236 -8.31 18.15 -13.94
CA LYS A 236 -7.12 18.30 -14.79
C LYS A 236 -5.88 18.35 -13.89
N ASP A 237 -5.26 19.52 -13.75
CA ASP A 237 -4.10 19.74 -12.87
C ASP A 237 -4.38 20.77 -11.75
N THR A 238 -5.63 21.25 -11.63
CA THR A 238 -6.03 22.19 -10.57
C THR A 238 -6.55 21.43 -9.36
N LEU A 239 -6.03 21.76 -8.18
CA LEU A 239 -6.52 21.21 -6.92
C LEU A 239 -7.96 21.69 -6.65
N VAL A 240 -8.89 20.75 -6.46
CA VAL A 240 -10.32 21.06 -6.21
C VAL A 240 -10.81 20.62 -4.83
N ARG A 241 -10.15 19.66 -4.18
CA ARG A 241 -10.48 19.27 -2.81
C ARG A 241 -9.29 18.66 -2.08
N ASN A 242 -9.11 19.02 -0.82
CA ASN A 242 -8.26 18.29 0.12
C ASN A 242 -9.12 17.59 1.16
N ALA A 243 -8.73 16.36 1.48
CA ALA A 243 -9.21 15.61 2.62
C ALA A 243 -8.03 15.30 3.55
N TYR A 244 -8.28 15.41 4.85
CA TYR A 244 -7.31 15.18 5.90
C TYR A 244 -7.79 14.10 6.86
N PRO A 245 -6.87 13.41 7.55
CA PRO A 245 -7.19 12.47 8.60
C PRO A 245 -7.91 13.13 9.77
N VAL A 246 -8.68 12.31 10.49
CA VAL A 246 -9.44 12.63 11.69
C VAL A 246 -9.06 11.64 12.78
N TRP A 247 -8.87 12.15 13.99
CA TRP A 247 -8.53 11.38 15.17
C TRP A 247 -9.76 11.19 16.08
N ALA A 248 -9.73 10.12 16.87
CA ALA A 248 -10.72 9.91 17.93
C ALA A 248 -10.71 11.10 18.90
N SER A 249 -11.88 11.45 19.44
CA SER A 249 -11.95 12.39 20.54
C SER A 249 -11.56 11.74 21.88
N SER A 250 -11.56 10.40 21.96
CA SER A 250 -11.12 9.64 23.13
C SER A 250 -9.65 9.23 23.03
N ALA A 251 -8.93 9.44 24.12
CA ALA A 251 -7.53 9.04 24.25
C ALA A 251 -7.35 7.78 25.11
N THR A 252 -6.33 7.00 24.81
CA THR A 252 -5.86 5.91 25.68
C THR A 252 -4.57 6.34 26.38
N ILE A 253 -4.43 6.11 27.68
CA ILE A 253 -3.17 6.33 28.39
C ILE A 253 -2.20 5.22 28.02
N VAL A 254 -1.02 5.58 27.50
CA VAL A 254 0.01 4.65 27.03
C VAL A 254 1.32 4.74 27.80
N ALA A 255 1.46 5.75 28.67
CA ALA A 255 2.54 5.85 29.66
C ALA A 255 2.09 6.71 30.84
N GLY A 256 2.49 6.35 32.07
CA GLY A 256 2.15 7.10 33.29
C GLY A 256 0.66 7.10 33.62
N GLY A 257 0.14 8.24 34.07
CA GLY A 257 -1.29 8.40 34.45
C GLY A 257 -1.63 8.05 35.89
N ASN A 258 -0.67 7.53 36.67
CA ASN A 258 -0.83 7.21 38.09
C ASN A 258 -0.37 8.35 39.03
N GLY A 259 -0.41 9.59 38.54
CA GLY A 259 0.05 10.79 39.25
C GLY A 259 1.58 10.94 39.36
N ALA A 260 2.02 12.06 39.92
CA ALA A 260 3.44 12.42 40.06
C ALA A 260 4.20 11.45 40.98
N GLY A 261 5.29 10.80 40.53
CA GLY A 261 6.07 9.92 41.39
C GLY A 261 7.27 9.27 40.70
N ILE A 262 8.10 8.57 41.47
CA ILE A 262 9.40 8.02 41.02
C ILE A 262 9.36 6.55 40.59
N ASP A 263 8.30 5.81 40.93
CA ASP A 263 8.16 4.40 40.58
C ASP A 263 8.00 4.20 39.07
N SER A 264 8.20 2.96 38.59
CA SER A 264 8.10 2.62 37.16
C SER A 264 6.74 2.90 36.54
N ALA A 265 5.66 2.97 37.31
CA ALA A 265 4.31 3.27 36.80
C ALA A 265 3.97 4.78 36.76
N ARG A 266 4.89 5.64 37.25
CA ARG A 266 4.65 7.07 37.47
C ARG A 266 5.69 7.92 36.74
N MET A 267 5.28 9.14 36.41
CA MET A 267 6.13 10.19 35.83
C MET A 267 5.88 11.48 36.60
N ASN A 268 6.79 12.43 36.53
CA ASN A 268 6.66 13.72 37.16
C ASN A 268 7.03 14.84 36.17
N ARG A 269 6.00 15.58 35.75
CA ARG A 269 6.07 16.70 34.79
C ARG A 269 6.80 16.34 33.48
N ASN A 270 6.38 15.25 32.84
CA ASN A 270 6.95 14.77 31.58
C ASN A 270 6.93 15.83 30.46
N GLN A 271 7.97 15.82 29.64
CA GLN A 271 8.21 16.83 28.59
C GLN A 271 8.19 16.18 27.21
N GLY A 272 9.24 16.30 26.40
CA GLY A 272 9.29 15.70 25.07
C GLY A 272 9.16 14.17 25.09
N LEU A 273 8.71 13.62 23.96
CA LEU A 273 8.61 12.19 23.71
C LEU A 273 9.22 11.84 22.35
N ALA A 274 9.68 10.60 22.21
CA ALA A 274 10.12 10.00 20.95
C ALA A 274 9.50 8.61 20.79
N LEU A 275 9.29 8.20 19.53
CA LEU A 275 8.73 6.89 19.18
C LEU A 275 9.76 6.08 18.41
N SER A 276 9.85 4.79 18.70
CA SER A 276 10.62 3.85 17.87
C SER A 276 9.79 3.30 16.71
N SER A 277 10.45 2.68 15.72
CA SER A 277 9.74 2.06 14.60
C SER A 277 8.89 0.83 14.99
N GLU A 278 9.17 0.26 16.16
CA GLU A 278 8.42 -0.85 16.77
C GLU A 278 7.29 -0.35 17.69
N GLY A 279 7.08 0.97 17.79
CA GLY A 279 6.03 1.56 18.63
C GLY A 279 6.37 1.67 20.11
N LEU A 280 7.65 1.61 20.48
CA LEU A 280 8.09 1.92 21.85
C LEU A 280 8.07 3.43 22.08
N ILE A 281 7.72 3.84 23.30
CA ILE A 281 7.53 5.25 23.66
C ILE A 281 8.62 5.65 24.65
N PHE A 282 9.41 6.67 24.31
CA PHE A 282 10.48 7.20 25.15
C PHE A 282 10.06 8.58 25.62
N VAL A 283 10.07 8.80 26.94
CA VAL A 283 9.52 10.02 27.54
C VAL A 283 10.57 10.65 28.45
N ALA A 284 10.78 11.95 28.29
CA ALA A 284 11.56 12.75 29.22
C ALA A 284 10.76 12.98 30.51
N ASP A 285 11.08 12.22 31.54
CA ASP A 285 10.46 12.27 32.86
C ASP A 285 11.23 13.29 33.72
N ALA A 286 10.93 14.56 33.46
CA ALA A 286 11.85 15.66 33.72
C ALA A 286 12.19 15.85 35.20
N LEU A 287 11.20 15.93 36.08
CA LEU A 287 11.47 16.12 37.52
C LEU A 287 11.97 14.85 38.22
N ASN A 288 11.93 13.71 37.53
CA ASN A 288 12.58 12.48 37.99
C ASN A 288 13.94 12.26 37.33
N HIS A 289 14.47 13.24 36.60
CA HIS A 289 15.85 13.25 36.12
C HIS A 289 16.19 12.03 35.24
N ARG A 290 15.24 11.59 34.41
CA ARG A 290 15.38 10.33 33.65
C ARG A 290 14.63 10.33 32.32
N ILE A 291 15.04 9.43 31.43
CA ILE A 291 14.23 9.00 30.29
C ILE A 291 13.65 7.62 30.61
N GLN A 292 12.33 7.48 30.46
CA GLN A 292 11.65 6.20 30.59
C GLN A 292 11.22 5.67 29.22
N ARG A 293 11.41 4.37 28.99
CA ARG A 293 10.91 3.61 27.86
C ARG A 293 9.66 2.82 28.26
N TRP A 294 8.63 2.88 27.43
CA TRP A 294 7.35 2.23 27.62
C TRP A 294 7.00 1.39 26.38
N GLY A 295 6.29 0.28 26.59
CA GLY A 295 5.70 -0.48 25.48
C GLY A 295 4.48 0.23 24.89
N ALA A 296 4.06 -0.17 23.69
CA ALA A 296 2.91 0.43 22.99
C ALA A 296 1.58 0.40 23.78
N ASN A 297 1.47 -0.54 24.74
CA ASN A 297 0.38 -0.65 25.71
C ASN A 297 0.91 -0.83 27.16
N GLY A 298 2.15 -0.40 27.43
CA GLY A 298 2.84 -0.70 28.68
C GLY A 298 2.32 0.13 29.86
N ILE A 299 2.12 -0.52 31.02
CA ILE A 299 1.75 0.15 32.28
C ILE A 299 2.99 0.46 33.15
N LEU A 300 4.15 -0.12 32.81
CA LEU A 300 5.41 0.05 33.52
C LEU A 300 6.49 0.60 32.58
N GLY A 301 7.11 1.69 32.99
CA GLY A 301 8.26 2.29 32.35
C GLY A 301 9.57 1.70 32.86
N VAL A 302 10.54 1.63 31.93
CA VAL A 302 11.91 1.21 32.19
C VAL A 302 12.81 2.42 32.03
N THR A 303 13.56 2.80 33.07
CA THR A 303 14.58 3.85 32.94
C THR A 303 15.67 3.41 31.97
N VAL A 304 15.93 4.20 30.93
CA VAL A 304 16.96 3.90 29.91
C VAL A 304 18.08 4.93 29.87
N ALA A 305 17.90 6.08 30.53
CA ALA A 305 18.93 7.08 30.76
C ALA A 305 18.60 7.90 32.02
N GLY A 306 19.61 8.37 32.75
CA GLY A 306 19.44 9.10 34.01
C GLY A 306 18.87 8.22 35.14
N GLY A 307 18.21 8.86 36.09
CA GLY A 307 17.61 8.20 37.26
C GLY A 307 18.51 8.07 38.48
N ASN A 308 19.75 8.58 38.41
CA ASN A 308 20.73 8.55 39.52
C ASN A 308 20.83 9.92 40.24
N GLY A 309 19.86 10.82 40.02
CA GLY A 309 19.86 12.18 40.53
C GLY A 309 20.27 13.24 39.51
N ALA A 310 20.33 14.49 39.96
CA ALA A 310 20.48 15.70 39.14
C ALA A 310 21.94 16.10 38.83
N ALA A 311 22.89 15.16 38.96
CA ALA A 311 24.30 15.43 38.73
C ALA A 311 24.62 15.65 37.23
N ALA A 312 25.83 16.12 36.94
CA ALA A 312 26.31 16.36 35.58
C ALA A 312 27.15 15.17 35.03
N GLY A 313 27.15 14.01 35.69
CA GLY A 313 27.81 12.80 35.19
C GLY A 313 27.23 12.34 33.85
N LEU A 314 27.98 11.52 33.11
CA LEU A 314 27.59 11.07 31.76
C LEU A 314 26.47 10.02 31.77
N GLN A 315 26.09 9.52 32.94
CA GLN A 315 24.99 8.60 33.20
C GLN A 315 23.79 9.30 33.88
N ASP A 316 23.93 10.59 34.18
CA ASP A 316 22.97 11.39 34.92
C ASP A 316 22.25 12.38 34.00
N LEU A 317 21.07 12.82 34.42
CA LEU A 317 20.30 13.85 33.73
C LEU A 317 19.77 14.84 34.76
N ASN A 318 19.58 16.08 34.35
CA ASN A 318 19.01 17.14 35.17
C ASN A 318 17.88 17.85 34.43
N ASN A 319 16.64 17.54 34.81
CA ASN A 319 15.42 18.11 34.23
C ASN A 319 15.37 17.99 32.68
N PRO A 320 15.47 16.78 32.12
CA PRO A 320 15.50 16.60 30.66
C PRO A 320 14.22 17.15 30.01
N ALA A 321 14.37 18.02 29.01
CA ALA A 321 13.25 18.73 28.36
C ALA A 321 12.77 18.04 27.08
N ALA A 322 13.66 17.39 26.33
CA ALA A 322 13.34 16.70 25.09
C ALA A 322 14.17 15.44 24.93
N VAL A 323 13.61 14.49 24.19
CA VAL A 323 14.29 13.29 23.74
C VAL A 323 13.99 13.12 22.25
N PHE A 324 15.03 12.85 21.47
CA PHE A 324 14.95 12.47 20.06
C PHE A 324 15.60 11.08 19.91
N MET A 325 15.03 10.25 19.04
CA MET A 325 15.57 8.92 18.73
C MET A 325 15.95 8.86 17.26
N ASP A 326 17.18 8.45 16.97
CA ASP A 326 17.61 8.17 15.60
C ASP A 326 17.16 6.76 15.15
N PRO A 327 17.18 6.45 13.83
CA PRO A 327 16.81 5.12 13.33
C PRO A 327 17.69 3.96 13.82
N ALA A 328 18.86 4.24 14.41
CA ALA A 328 19.71 3.22 15.03
C ALA A 328 19.35 2.97 16.51
N GLY A 329 18.36 3.69 17.05
CA GLY A 329 17.88 3.58 18.43
C GLY A 329 18.70 4.37 19.44
N ASN A 330 19.59 5.26 19.01
CA ASN A 330 20.32 6.13 19.93
C ASN A 330 19.39 7.27 20.40
N LEU A 331 19.49 7.62 21.68
CA LEU A 331 18.72 8.69 22.29
C LEU A 331 19.56 9.97 22.39
N TYR A 332 19.02 11.08 21.94
CA TYR A 332 19.59 12.42 22.10
C TYR A 332 18.69 13.19 23.06
N VAL A 333 19.25 13.59 24.19
CA VAL A 333 18.49 14.19 25.28
C VAL A 333 18.94 15.62 25.50
N ALA A 334 17.98 16.54 25.50
CA ALA A 334 18.19 17.91 25.96
C ALA A 334 18.20 17.90 27.49
N ASP A 335 19.41 17.79 28.05
CA ASP A 335 19.68 17.77 29.48
C ASP A 335 19.68 19.21 30.02
N GLN A 336 18.47 19.76 30.13
CA GLN A 336 18.19 21.20 30.16
C GLN A 336 18.99 21.93 31.25
N SER A 337 18.91 21.44 32.49
CA SER A 337 19.55 22.10 33.63
C SER A 337 21.06 21.83 33.72
N ASN A 338 21.59 20.86 32.97
CA ASN A 338 23.03 20.67 32.77
C ASN A 338 23.55 21.36 31.49
N HIS A 339 22.69 22.09 30.77
CA HIS A 339 23.05 22.93 29.63
C HIS A 339 23.81 22.20 28.51
N ARG A 340 23.34 21.00 28.16
CA ARG A 340 23.98 20.13 27.18
C ARG A 340 22.97 19.27 26.43
N ILE A 341 23.39 18.78 25.27
CA ILE A 341 22.77 17.62 24.62
C ILE A 341 23.68 16.42 24.87
N ILE A 342 23.10 15.36 25.41
CA ILE A 342 23.79 14.09 25.66
C ILE A 342 23.20 12.99 24.78
N ARG A 343 24.06 12.21 24.14
CA ARG A 343 23.71 11.05 23.32
C ARG A 343 23.94 9.77 24.12
N PHE A 344 22.91 8.94 24.24
CA PHE A 344 23.00 7.58 24.76
C PHE A 344 22.92 6.58 23.60
N PRO A 345 23.95 5.75 23.38
CA PRO A 345 23.86 4.67 22.42
C PRO A 345 22.71 3.71 22.73
N ALA A 346 22.16 3.06 21.71
CA ALA A 346 21.12 2.04 21.89
C ALA A 346 21.55 1.01 22.96
N ASN A 347 20.65 0.74 23.92
CA ASN A 347 20.88 -0.17 25.05
C ASN A 347 22.03 0.21 26.02
N SER A 348 22.51 1.46 25.99
CA SER A 348 23.52 1.97 26.92
C SER A 348 22.91 3.05 27.83
N ARG A 349 23.25 3.00 29.13
CA ARG A 349 23.00 4.10 30.08
C ARG A 349 24.18 5.06 30.21
N GLN A 350 25.28 4.79 29.52
CA GLN A 350 26.45 5.67 29.47
C GLN A 350 26.32 6.60 28.27
N GLY A 351 26.28 7.91 28.53
CA GLY A 351 26.13 8.93 27.51
C GLY A 351 27.46 9.55 27.06
N THR A 352 27.38 10.38 26.02
CA THR A 352 28.46 11.26 25.54
C THR A 352 27.88 12.62 25.21
N VAL A 353 28.53 13.70 25.66
CA VAL A 353 28.10 15.06 25.31
C VAL A 353 28.37 15.30 23.83
N VAL A 354 27.34 15.72 23.10
CA VAL A 354 27.40 15.95 21.65
C VAL A 354 27.13 17.40 21.26
N ALA A 355 26.61 18.22 22.18
CA ALA A 355 26.53 19.67 22.04
C ALA A 355 26.48 20.34 23.42
N GLY A 356 27.07 21.52 23.56
CA GLY A 356 27.15 22.23 24.84
C GLY A 356 28.06 21.54 25.87
N GLY A 357 27.70 21.63 27.15
CA GLY A 357 28.42 20.97 28.25
C GLY A 357 29.68 21.70 28.73
N ASN A 358 29.99 22.88 28.19
CA ASN A 358 31.11 23.74 28.61
C ASN A 358 30.66 24.90 29.51
N GLY A 359 29.69 24.61 30.40
CA GLY A 359 29.02 25.60 31.24
C GLY A 359 27.88 26.35 30.54
N LEU A 360 27.08 27.05 31.35
CA LEU A 360 26.05 27.97 30.88
C LEU A 360 26.70 29.13 30.14
N GLY A 361 26.21 29.45 28.94
CA GLY A 361 26.68 30.62 28.18
C GLY A 361 26.16 30.62 26.75
N ASN A 362 26.60 31.61 25.96
CA ASN A 362 26.21 31.82 24.56
C ASN A 362 27.36 31.60 23.56
N GLY A 363 28.53 31.14 24.03
CA GLY A 363 29.63 30.73 23.16
C GLY A 363 29.22 29.61 22.19
N ALA A 364 30.02 29.38 21.14
CA ALA A 364 29.70 28.38 20.12
C ALA A 364 29.64 26.94 20.68
N ASN A 365 30.36 26.64 21.76
CA ASN A 365 30.36 25.36 22.46
C ASN A 365 29.59 25.39 23.79
N GLN A 366 28.78 26.43 24.04
CA GLN A 366 27.96 26.60 25.24
C GLN A 366 26.47 26.66 24.86
N LEU A 367 25.64 26.20 25.77
CA LEU A 367 24.18 26.29 25.66
C LEU A 367 23.63 26.89 26.96
N ASN A 368 22.39 27.36 26.92
CA ASN A 368 21.66 27.82 28.09
C ASN A 368 20.24 27.27 28.07
N SER A 369 20.02 26.27 28.92
CA SER A 369 18.74 25.58 29.12
C SER A 369 18.12 25.06 27.81
N PRO A 370 18.81 24.19 27.04
CA PRO A 370 18.28 23.70 25.77
C PRO A 370 16.94 22.97 25.98
N ALA A 371 15.92 23.38 25.23
CA ALA A 371 14.55 22.88 25.39
C ALA A 371 14.18 21.77 24.39
N GLY A 372 14.78 21.80 23.20
CA GLY A 372 14.47 20.89 22.10
C GLY A 372 15.72 20.45 21.36
N VAL A 373 15.68 19.22 20.85
CA VAL A 373 16.74 18.64 20.02
C VAL A 373 16.11 17.88 18.86
N PHE A 374 16.67 18.05 17.67
CA PHE A 374 16.38 17.24 16.50
C PHE A 374 17.70 16.79 15.88
N VAL A 375 17.77 15.55 15.42
CA VAL A 375 18.95 15.03 14.74
C VAL A 375 18.53 14.54 13.37
N ASP A 376 19.12 15.10 12.32
CA ASP A 376 18.84 14.61 10.98
C ASP A 376 19.56 13.28 10.69
N ARG A 377 19.28 12.69 9.54
CA ARG A 377 19.85 11.39 9.15
C ARG A 377 21.34 11.43 8.85
N ALA A 378 21.91 12.60 8.58
CA ALA A 378 23.36 12.79 8.46
C ALA A 378 24.04 12.90 9.84
N GLY A 379 23.26 12.92 10.92
CA GLY A 379 23.74 13.07 12.29
C GLY A 379 23.99 14.52 12.68
N ASN A 380 23.53 15.50 11.89
CA ASN A 380 23.59 16.89 12.30
C ASN A 380 22.59 17.15 13.42
N ILE A 381 23.00 17.90 14.44
CA ILE A 381 22.23 18.14 15.65
C ILE A 381 21.74 19.58 15.63
N PHE A 382 20.43 19.76 15.75
CA PHE A 382 19.74 21.03 15.83
C PHE A 382 19.21 21.21 17.24
N VAL A 383 19.53 22.33 17.89
CA VAL A 383 19.22 22.55 19.30
C VAL A 383 18.47 23.86 19.46
N ALA A 384 17.30 23.81 20.10
CA ALA A 384 16.61 24.99 20.58
C ALA A 384 17.27 25.47 21.87
N ASP A 385 18.18 26.43 21.73
CA ASP A 385 18.98 27.01 22.82
C ASP A 385 18.16 28.11 23.52
N GLN A 386 17.17 27.64 24.29
CA GLN A 386 16.01 28.39 24.76
C GLN A 386 16.35 29.77 25.33
N ASN A 387 17.23 29.82 26.33
CA ASN A 387 17.53 31.07 27.03
C ASN A 387 18.56 31.94 26.31
N ASN A 388 19.18 31.42 25.25
CA ASN A 388 19.98 32.20 24.32
C ASN A 388 19.19 32.60 23.07
N HIS A 389 17.89 32.30 22.99
CA HIS A 389 16.98 32.79 21.94
C HIS A 389 17.45 32.50 20.50
N ARG A 390 18.03 31.30 20.30
CA ARG A 390 18.57 30.87 19.02
C ARG A 390 18.39 29.38 18.80
N ILE A 391 18.56 28.96 17.55
CA ILE A 391 18.75 27.57 17.16
C ILE A 391 20.22 27.38 16.79
N GLN A 392 20.87 26.44 17.48
CA GLN A 392 22.25 26.04 17.21
C GLN A 392 22.27 24.78 16.35
N PHE A 393 23.16 24.76 15.37
CA PHE A 393 23.47 23.62 14.51
C PHE A 393 24.87 23.09 14.85
N PHE A 394 25.00 21.79 15.04
CA PHE A 394 26.27 21.10 15.22
C PHE A 394 26.40 20.01 14.16
N SER A 395 27.44 20.10 13.33
CA SER A 395 27.83 19.01 12.45
C SER A 395 28.28 17.79 13.27
N PRO A 396 28.17 16.56 12.73
CA PRO A 396 28.61 15.35 13.42
C PRO A 396 30.04 15.47 13.97
N ASN A 397 30.18 15.22 15.28
CA ASN A 397 31.44 15.29 16.03
C ASN A 397 32.07 16.70 16.14
N SER A 398 31.35 17.76 15.79
CA SER A 398 31.78 19.13 16.10
C SER A 398 31.46 19.47 17.55
N ASN A 399 32.42 20.09 18.24
CA ASN A 399 32.19 20.66 19.56
C ASN A 399 31.77 22.14 19.49
N GLN A 400 31.73 22.71 18.28
CA GLN A 400 31.37 24.11 18.02
C GLN A 400 30.09 24.15 17.21
N GLY A 401 29.11 24.91 17.70
CA GLY A 401 27.82 25.11 17.06
C GLY A 401 27.76 26.42 16.28
N VAL A 402 26.92 26.43 15.26
CA VAL A 402 26.64 27.59 14.41
C VAL A 402 25.20 28.04 14.64
N THR A 403 24.99 29.33 14.88
CA THR A 403 23.64 29.90 14.94
C THR A 403 23.01 29.88 13.54
N ILE A 404 21.88 29.19 13.39
CA ILE A 404 21.17 29.06 12.10
C ILE A 404 19.81 29.76 12.08
N ALA A 405 19.24 30.07 13.24
CA ALA A 405 18.01 30.84 13.37
C ALA A 405 18.01 31.58 14.72
N GLY A 406 17.46 32.80 14.75
CA GLY A 406 17.52 33.68 15.93
C GLY A 406 18.91 34.26 16.14
N ASN A 407 19.02 35.58 16.23
CA ASN A 407 20.31 36.27 16.37
C ASN A 407 20.89 36.30 17.80
N GLY A 408 20.37 35.47 18.71
CA GLY A 408 20.80 35.45 20.11
C GLY A 408 20.12 36.49 21.02
N ILE A 409 19.22 37.31 20.46
CA ILE A 409 18.55 38.40 21.18
C ILE A 409 17.04 38.11 21.21
N ALA A 410 16.43 38.19 22.38
CA ALA A 410 14.98 38.07 22.55
C ALA A 410 14.25 39.14 21.72
N GLY A 411 13.30 38.73 20.89
CA GLY A 411 12.46 39.65 20.14
C GLY A 411 11.53 38.92 19.17
N SER A 412 10.69 39.69 18.47
CA SER A 412 9.62 39.18 17.59
C SER A 412 9.85 39.46 16.10
N SER A 413 10.96 40.12 15.73
CA SER A 413 11.32 40.31 14.31
C SER A 413 11.58 38.97 13.61
N ALA A 414 11.69 38.99 12.27
CA ALA A 414 11.91 37.78 11.48
C ALA A 414 13.29 37.12 11.75
N VAL A 415 14.27 37.86 12.27
CA VAL A 415 15.60 37.33 12.62
C VAL A 415 15.78 37.08 14.11
N GLN A 416 14.75 37.35 14.92
CA GLN A 416 14.75 37.15 16.36
C GLN A 416 13.81 36.01 16.75
N LEU A 417 14.15 35.35 17.84
CA LEU A 417 13.31 34.38 18.52
C LEU A 417 13.13 34.84 19.97
N ASN A 418 12.15 34.28 20.67
CA ASN A 418 11.95 34.48 22.08
C ASN A 418 11.61 33.15 22.75
N SER A 419 12.60 32.60 23.46
CA SER A 419 12.52 31.31 24.18
C SER A 419 12.04 30.16 23.27
N PRO A 420 12.79 29.82 22.20
CA PRO A 420 12.44 28.73 21.31
C PRO A 420 12.35 27.41 22.09
N GLN A 421 11.26 26.67 21.89
CA GLN A 421 10.94 25.46 22.68
C GLN A 421 11.31 24.17 21.95
N ALA A 422 11.16 24.13 20.62
CA ALA A 422 11.45 22.97 19.81
C ALA A 422 11.93 23.36 18.42
N VAL A 423 12.66 22.45 17.81
CA VAL A 423 13.12 22.52 16.43
C VAL A 423 12.82 21.18 15.75
N PHE A 424 12.38 21.23 14.49
CA PHE A 424 12.18 20.05 13.64
C PHE A 424 12.72 20.36 12.25
N VAL A 425 13.37 19.39 11.61
CA VAL A 425 13.85 19.54 10.23
C VAL A 425 13.21 18.47 9.36
N ASN A 426 12.52 18.89 8.30
CA ASN A 426 11.85 17.94 7.40
C ASN A 426 12.82 17.32 6.38
N LYS A 427 12.33 16.42 5.53
CA LYS A 427 13.14 15.70 4.53
C LYS A 427 13.74 16.61 3.44
N GLU A 428 13.14 17.78 3.20
CA GLU A 428 13.67 18.81 2.30
C GLU A 428 14.71 19.73 2.97
N GLY A 429 15.00 19.57 4.26
CA GLY A 429 15.93 20.41 5.00
C GLY A 429 15.34 21.75 5.48
N LEU A 430 14.02 21.91 5.45
CA LEU A 430 13.33 23.07 6.01
C LEU A 430 13.31 22.97 7.54
N ILE A 431 13.68 24.06 8.22
CA ILE A 431 13.83 24.11 9.67
C ILE A 431 12.60 24.80 10.26
N TYR A 432 11.85 24.07 11.07
CA TYR A 432 10.65 24.55 11.76
C TYR A 432 10.99 24.81 13.23
N VAL A 433 10.65 26.00 13.72
CA VAL A 433 11.00 26.47 15.06
C VAL A 433 9.73 26.86 15.80
N VAL A 434 9.55 26.27 16.98
CA VAL A 434 8.53 26.71 17.94
C VAL A 434 9.07 27.91 18.70
N ASP A 435 8.65 29.11 18.30
CA ASP A 435 9.05 30.38 18.89
C ASP A 435 8.11 30.71 20.06
N GLY A 436 8.34 30.01 21.19
CA GLY A 436 7.33 29.77 22.22
C GLY A 436 6.74 31.01 22.86
N LEU A 437 7.56 32.00 23.26
CA LEU A 437 7.07 33.23 23.88
C LEU A 437 6.61 34.28 22.85
N ASN A 438 6.86 34.06 21.57
CA ASN A 438 6.23 34.83 20.49
C ASN A 438 4.95 34.16 19.97
N HIS A 439 4.53 33.03 20.54
CA HIS A 439 3.27 32.37 20.24
C HIS A 439 3.12 31.97 18.75
N ARG A 440 4.23 31.59 18.10
CA ARG A 440 4.25 31.31 16.66
C ARG A 440 5.15 30.14 16.29
N ILE A 441 4.95 29.63 15.08
CA ILE A 441 5.87 28.71 14.42
C ILE A 441 6.55 29.45 13.27
N GLN A 442 7.88 29.47 13.27
CA GLN A 442 8.68 30.02 12.18
C GLN A 442 9.33 28.93 11.35
N ARG A 443 9.50 29.18 10.05
CA ARG A 443 10.28 28.32 9.15
C ARG A 443 11.48 29.08 8.60
N PHE A 444 12.62 28.41 8.57
CA PHE A 444 13.87 28.88 8.02
C PHE A 444 14.37 27.92 6.93
N THR A 445 15.17 28.44 6.02
CA THR A 445 15.94 27.66 5.04
C THR A 445 17.42 27.70 5.42
N SER A 446 18.16 26.62 5.14
CA SER A 446 19.59 26.59 5.42
C SER A 446 20.32 27.78 4.80
N GLY A 447 21.19 28.44 5.58
CA GLY A 447 21.92 29.64 5.17
C GLY A 447 21.13 30.96 5.27
N ASN A 448 19.82 30.93 5.58
CA ASN A 448 19.00 32.12 5.76
C ASN A 448 18.49 32.23 7.20
N GLN A 449 18.88 33.30 7.91
CA GLN A 449 18.46 33.56 9.28
C GLN A 449 17.15 34.36 9.37
N THR A 450 16.52 34.71 8.25
CA THR A 450 15.21 35.37 8.21
C THR A 450 14.11 34.31 8.17
N GLY A 451 13.30 34.26 9.22
CA GLY A 451 12.19 33.34 9.36
C GLY A 451 10.92 33.80 8.66
N ILE A 452 10.10 32.84 8.25
CA ILE A 452 8.73 33.06 7.78
C ILE A 452 7.78 32.49 8.82
N THR A 453 6.86 33.31 9.34
CA THR A 453 5.80 32.83 10.23
C THR A 453 4.82 31.96 9.43
N LEU A 454 4.73 30.67 9.78
CA LEU A 454 3.79 29.74 9.16
C LEU A 454 2.47 29.63 9.91
N ALA A 455 2.51 29.83 11.24
CA ALA A 455 1.36 29.64 12.12
C ALA A 455 1.48 30.54 13.36
N GLY A 456 0.36 30.92 13.97
CA GLY A 456 0.34 31.91 15.06
C GLY A 456 0.43 33.37 14.59
N LEU A 457 -0.12 33.66 13.39
CA LEU A 457 0.06 34.92 12.66
C LEU A 457 -0.35 36.17 13.44
N THR A 458 -1.30 36.04 14.36
CA THR A 458 -1.82 37.12 15.21
C THR A 458 -1.39 36.98 16.68
N GLY A 459 -0.36 36.17 16.95
CA GLY A 459 0.25 36.01 18.27
C GLY A 459 -0.60 35.25 19.28
N LEU A 460 -0.52 35.71 20.54
CA LEU A 460 -1.20 35.10 21.70
C LEU A 460 -2.72 35.02 21.50
N GLY A 461 -3.31 33.85 21.71
CA GLY A 461 -4.76 33.67 21.79
C GLY A 461 -5.19 32.22 21.59
N SER A 462 -6.50 32.01 21.45
CA SER A 462 -7.12 30.67 21.33
C SER A 462 -7.88 30.47 20.01
N ALA A 463 -7.89 31.45 19.10
CA ALA A 463 -8.46 31.29 17.77
C ALA A 463 -7.72 30.21 16.95
N ALA A 464 -8.30 29.78 15.83
CA ALA A 464 -7.73 28.74 14.98
C ALA A 464 -6.36 29.12 14.39
N ASN A 465 -6.06 30.41 14.26
CA ASN A 465 -4.80 30.94 13.74
C ASN A 465 -3.85 31.48 14.83
N GLN A 466 -4.16 31.25 16.11
CA GLN A 466 -3.40 31.73 17.28
C GLN A 466 -2.88 30.58 18.14
N PHE A 467 -1.85 30.86 18.93
CA PHE A 467 -1.32 29.95 19.94
C PHE A 467 -1.18 30.64 21.30
N ASN A 468 -1.07 29.84 22.36
CA ASN A 468 -0.68 30.27 23.68
C ASN A 468 0.49 29.40 24.17
N THR A 469 1.72 29.93 24.10
CA THR A 469 2.96 29.25 24.51
C THR A 469 3.11 27.85 23.92
N PRO A 470 3.17 27.71 22.58
CA PRO A 470 3.37 26.40 21.97
C PRO A 470 4.72 25.82 22.41
N ARG A 471 4.80 24.50 22.64
CA ARG A 471 5.99 23.85 23.22
C ARG A 471 6.63 22.79 22.36
N ALA A 472 5.86 22.12 21.52
CA ALA A 472 6.36 21.04 20.68
C ALA A 472 5.72 21.10 19.29
N ILE A 473 6.45 20.57 18.32
CA ILE A 473 6.02 20.42 16.93
C ILE A 473 6.44 19.06 16.41
N TRP A 474 5.56 18.45 15.63
CA TRP A 474 5.87 17.32 14.74
C TRP A 474 5.45 17.71 13.32
N VAL A 475 6.24 17.35 12.32
CA VAL A 475 5.89 17.59 10.91
C VAL A 475 5.89 16.25 10.19
N ASP A 476 4.77 15.91 9.55
CA ASP A 476 4.67 14.68 8.77
C ASP A 476 5.39 14.80 7.42
N GLY A 477 5.56 13.67 6.72
CA GLY A 477 6.20 13.65 5.41
C GLY A 477 5.38 14.28 4.27
N ALA A 478 4.16 14.74 4.56
CA ALA A 478 3.33 15.56 3.69
C ALA A 478 3.36 17.06 4.06
N ASN A 479 4.29 17.44 4.96
CA ASN A 479 4.52 18.80 5.47
C ASN A 479 3.36 19.40 6.30
N ASN A 480 2.45 18.58 6.81
CA ASN A 480 1.48 19.07 7.79
C ASN A 480 2.13 19.17 9.17
N MET A 481 1.77 20.19 9.94
CA MET A 481 2.32 20.43 11.28
C MET A 481 1.33 20.02 12.37
N TYR A 482 1.86 19.47 13.46
CA TYR A 482 1.13 19.07 14.65
C TYR A 482 1.78 19.78 15.83
N VAL A 483 1.07 20.71 16.46
CA VAL A 483 1.65 21.63 17.45
C VAL A 483 0.99 21.45 18.79
N ALA A 484 1.79 21.24 19.83
CA ALA A 484 1.33 21.26 21.21
C ALA A 484 1.16 22.72 21.67
N ASP A 485 -0.08 23.19 21.62
CA ASP A 485 -0.49 24.54 22.04
C ASP A 485 -0.73 24.53 23.57
N ALA A 486 0.37 24.53 24.32
CA ALA A 486 0.40 24.10 25.71
C ALA A 486 -0.50 24.95 26.63
N GLY A 487 -0.49 26.26 26.45
CA GLY A 487 -1.29 27.21 27.24
C GLY A 487 -2.78 27.19 26.92
N ASN A 488 -3.17 26.66 25.76
CA ASN A 488 -4.57 26.42 25.41
C ASN A 488 -5.00 24.95 25.62
N HIS A 489 -4.10 24.10 26.12
CA HIS A 489 -4.37 22.70 26.44
C HIS A 489 -4.94 21.90 25.26
N ARG A 490 -4.33 22.08 24.09
CA ARG A 490 -4.78 21.43 22.85
C ARG A 490 -3.62 21.05 21.92
N ILE A 491 -3.89 20.14 21.00
CA ILE A 491 -3.05 19.87 19.83
C ILE A 491 -3.70 20.46 18.60
N GLN A 492 -2.93 21.28 17.89
CA GLN A 492 -3.34 21.95 16.66
C GLN A 492 -2.73 21.24 15.46
N PHE A 493 -3.58 20.78 14.55
CA PHE A 493 -3.18 20.29 13.22
C PHE A 493 -3.24 21.44 12.22
N TRP A 494 -2.13 21.68 11.55
CA TRP A 494 -1.99 22.74 10.56
C TRP A 494 -1.65 22.12 9.20
N PRO A 495 -2.63 22.02 8.30
CA PRO A 495 -2.37 21.50 6.96
C PRO A 495 -1.36 22.35 6.20
N GLU A 496 -0.55 21.71 5.35
CA GLU A 496 0.39 22.41 4.47
C GLU A 496 -0.33 23.51 3.66
N GLY A 497 0.15 24.74 3.75
CA GLY A 497 -0.40 25.90 3.03
C GLY A 497 -1.69 26.51 3.62
N SER A 498 -2.18 26.00 4.76
CA SER A 498 -3.32 26.61 5.48
C SER A 498 -2.90 27.87 6.25
N ASN A 499 -3.85 28.76 6.53
CA ASN A 499 -3.68 29.91 7.44
C ASN A 499 -4.35 29.71 8.82
N SER A 500 -5.01 28.57 9.02
CA SER A 500 -5.70 28.22 10.26
C SER A 500 -5.51 26.74 10.60
N ALA A 501 -5.51 26.44 11.90
CA ALA A 501 -5.44 25.10 12.42
C ALA A 501 -6.82 24.44 12.57
N ILE A 502 -6.78 23.12 12.76
CA ILE A 502 -7.87 22.28 13.23
C ILE A 502 -7.45 21.71 14.59
N THR A 503 -8.26 21.90 15.63
CA THR A 503 -8.01 21.26 16.93
C THR A 503 -8.28 19.76 16.81
N ILE A 504 -7.27 18.91 17.00
CA ILE A 504 -7.39 17.45 16.86
C ILE A 504 -7.36 16.69 18.18
N ALA A 505 -6.95 17.34 19.28
CA ALA A 505 -7.03 16.81 20.63
C ALA A 505 -7.07 17.95 21.65
N GLY A 506 -7.80 17.79 22.75
CA GLY A 506 -7.93 18.81 23.80
C GLY A 506 -8.82 19.99 23.39
N GLY A 507 -8.55 21.17 23.97
CA GLY A 507 -9.30 22.41 23.72
C GLY A 507 -10.56 22.59 24.57
N ASN A 508 -10.86 21.63 25.45
CA ASN A 508 -12.02 21.64 26.35
C ASN A 508 -11.62 21.98 27.80
N GLY A 509 -10.65 22.88 27.96
CA GLY A 509 -10.03 23.22 29.24
C GLY A 509 -9.01 22.20 29.74
N ALA A 510 -8.29 22.56 30.81
CA ALA A 510 -7.35 21.69 31.50
C ALA A 510 -8.10 20.56 32.24
N GLY A 511 -7.66 19.32 32.09
CA GLY A 511 -8.25 18.22 32.85
C GLY A 511 -7.80 16.84 32.39
N VAL A 512 -8.40 15.80 32.97
CA VAL A 512 -8.09 14.38 32.68
C VAL A 512 -9.19 13.66 31.90
N GLY A 513 -10.30 14.35 31.60
CA GLY A 513 -11.45 13.80 30.86
C GLY A 513 -11.13 13.37 29.42
N THR A 514 -12.09 12.72 28.78
CA THR A 514 -11.92 11.96 27.52
C THR A 514 -11.30 12.74 26.35
N ASN A 515 -11.44 14.07 26.34
CA ASN A 515 -10.80 14.98 25.38
C ASN A 515 -10.30 16.28 26.07
N GLN A 516 -9.75 16.13 27.28
CA GLN A 516 -9.07 17.20 28.00
C GLN A 516 -7.59 16.87 28.11
N LEU A 517 -6.76 17.86 27.82
CA LEU A 517 -5.32 17.79 28.03
C LEU A 517 -4.96 18.76 29.15
N ASN A 518 -3.80 18.58 29.77
CA ASN A 518 -3.26 19.58 30.68
C ASN A 518 -1.80 19.84 30.34
N THR A 519 -1.53 21.05 29.86
CA THR A 519 -0.20 21.52 29.43
C THR A 519 0.55 20.51 28.54
N PRO A 520 0.01 20.18 27.35
CA PRO A 520 0.70 19.27 26.42
C PRO A 520 2.10 19.82 26.09
N SER A 521 3.11 18.98 26.28
CA SER A 521 4.53 19.33 26.27
C SER A 521 5.33 18.60 25.17
N GLY A 522 4.75 17.55 24.58
CA GLY A 522 5.34 16.80 23.48
C GLY A 522 4.27 16.25 22.56
N VAL A 523 4.60 16.11 21.28
CA VAL A 523 3.71 15.60 20.24
C VAL A 523 4.52 14.75 19.24
N ALA A 524 4.01 13.59 18.86
CA ALA A 524 4.58 12.74 17.82
C ALA A 524 3.48 11.92 17.11
N LEU A 525 3.80 11.42 15.92
CA LEU A 525 2.97 10.46 15.19
C LEU A 525 3.72 9.15 14.99
N ASP A 526 3.01 8.03 15.05
CA ASP A 526 3.54 6.77 14.53
C ASP A 526 3.38 6.69 12.99
N ASN A 527 3.95 5.65 12.37
CA ASN A 527 3.88 5.44 10.92
C ASN A 527 2.45 5.20 10.39
N ASN A 528 1.53 4.80 11.28
CA ASN A 528 0.12 4.65 10.94
C ASN A 528 -0.66 5.96 11.07
N GLY A 529 -0.06 6.99 11.68
CA GLY A 529 -0.64 8.32 11.90
C GLY A 529 -1.40 8.46 13.22
N ASN A 530 -1.25 7.53 14.17
CA ASN A 530 -1.81 7.72 15.52
C ASN A 530 -1.04 8.82 16.25
N LEU A 531 -1.77 9.67 16.97
CA LEU A 531 -1.24 10.83 17.67
C LEU A 531 -0.86 10.48 19.11
N PHE A 532 0.37 10.79 19.49
CA PHE A 532 0.89 10.66 20.85
C PHE A 532 1.15 12.03 21.45
N VAL A 533 0.64 12.26 22.65
CA VAL A 533 0.72 13.53 23.35
C VAL A 533 1.29 13.32 24.74
N SER A 534 2.40 13.98 25.05
CA SER A 534 2.94 14.05 26.41
C SER A 534 2.27 15.22 27.13
N GLU A 535 1.68 14.95 28.29
CA GLU A 535 0.93 15.93 29.09
C GLU A 535 1.66 16.21 30.40
N ALA A 536 2.37 17.34 30.47
CA ALA A 536 3.19 17.68 31.63
C ALA A 536 2.34 17.81 32.91
N GLY A 537 1.16 18.42 32.81
CA GLY A 537 0.28 18.68 33.94
C GLY A 537 -0.49 17.45 34.42
N ASN A 538 -0.65 16.43 33.57
CA ASN A 538 -1.35 15.19 33.91
C ASN A 538 -0.40 14.00 34.14
N HIS A 539 0.91 14.20 34.00
CA HIS A 539 1.92 13.18 34.27
C HIS A 539 1.74 11.89 33.45
N ARG A 540 1.33 12.05 32.18
CA ARG A 540 0.97 10.93 31.30
C ARG A 540 1.31 11.20 29.84
N VAL A 541 1.36 10.12 29.05
CA VAL A 541 1.28 10.18 27.58
C VAL A 541 -0.03 9.54 27.15
N THR A 542 -0.77 10.22 26.29
CA THR A 542 -2.02 9.75 25.69
C THR A 542 -1.86 9.48 24.19
N ARG A 543 -2.55 8.44 23.72
CA ARG A 543 -2.67 8.08 22.29
C ARG A 543 -4.08 8.34 21.80
N PHE A 544 -4.21 9.11 20.72
CA PHE A 544 -5.45 9.30 19.97
C PHE A 544 -5.33 8.51 18.67
N ASN A 545 -6.20 7.51 18.50
CA ASN A 545 -6.19 6.67 17.30
C ASN A 545 -6.81 7.42 16.12
N LEU A 546 -6.37 7.12 14.91
CA LEU A 546 -7.09 7.55 13.71
C LEU A 546 -8.47 6.88 13.62
N THR A 547 -9.47 7.65 13.25
CA THR A 547 -10.87 7.18 13.04
C THR A 547 -11.38 7.42 11.63
N SER A 548 -10.59 8.09 10.78
CA SER A 548 -10.93 8.29 9.38
C SER A 548 -11.29 6.98 8.68
N THR A 549 -12.35 7.03 7.89
CA THR A 549 -12.63 5.95 6.95
C THR A 549 -11.60 5.95 5.84
N ASN A 550 -11.35 4.78 5.26
CA ASN A 550 -10.55 4.59 4.06
C ASN A 550 -11.27 5.06 2.77
N ALA A 551 -12.34 5.85 2.89
CA ALA A 551 -13.17 6.32 1.79
C ALA A 551 -13.25 7.85 1.80
N PHE A 552 -12.94 8.46 0.67
CA PHE A 552 -12.83 9.90 0.53
C PHE A 552 -13.78 10.35 -0.59
N PRO A 553 -15.04 10.69 -0.26
CA PRO A 553 -16.00 11.14 -1.26
C PRO A 553 -15.65 12.53 -1.82
N TYR A 554 -15.91 12.73 -3.10
CA TYR A 554 -15.86 14.01 -3.78
C TYR A 554 -17.14 14.21 -4.59
N PRO A 555 -17.98 15.21 -4.25
CA PRO A 555 -19.15 15.54 -5.05
C PRO A 555 -18.68 16.16 -6.37
N VAL A 556 -19.19 15.65 -7.48
CA VAL A 556 -18.83 16.14 -8.81
C VAL A 556 -20.02 16.85 -9.43
N ALA A 557 -19.80 18.08 -9.87
CA ALA A 557 -20.84 18.90 -10.51
C ALA A 557 -20.64 19.06 -12.03
N VAL A 558 -19.52 18.57 -12.58
CA VAL A 558 -19.05 18.88 -13.93
C VAL A 558 -18.39 17.69 -14.59
N SER A 559 -18.65 17.50 -15.89
CA SER A 559 -17.92 16.50 -16.68
C SER A 559 -16.51 16.98 -16.94
N ASP A 560 -15.50 16.22 -16.51
CA ASP A 560 -14.09 16.53 -16.77
C ASP A 560 -13.17 15.35 -16.46
N THR A 561 -11.87 15.55 -16.67
CA THR A 561 -10.81 14.63 -16.24
C THR A 561 -10.41 14.91 -14.80
N PHE A 562 -10.30 13.86 -13.99
CA PHE A 562 -9.88 13.92 -12.60
C PHE A 562 -8.66 13.04 -12.34
N ARG A 563 -7.89 13.42 -11.31
CA ARG A 563 -6.81 12.62 -10.72
C ARG A 563 -6.87 12.73 -9.21
N VAL A 564 -6.38 11.70 -8.52
CA VAL A 564 -6.24 11.72 -7.07
C VAL A 564 -4.78 11.54 -6.70
N ARG A 565 -4.30 12.38 -5.79
CA ARG A 565 -2.98 12.24 -5.17
C ARG A 565 -3.17 11.93 -3.69
N ALA A 566 -2.62 10.81 -3.23
CA ALA A 566 -2.54 10.48 -1.81
C ALA A 566 -1.09 10.57 -1.33
N THR A 567 -0.87 11.11 -0.14
CA THR A 567 0.46 11.18 0.50
C THR A 567 0.39 10.57 1.89
N SER A 568 1.24 9.58 2.18
CA SER A 568 1.35 8.95 3.51
C SER A 568 1.97 9.89 4.55
N PHE A 569 1.81 9.58 5.84
CA PHE A 569 2.47 10.30 6.94
C PHE A 569 4.00 10.24 6.88
N ALA A 570 4.56 9.23 6.23
CA ALA A 570 6.01 9.15 5.98
C ALA A 570 6.44 9.89 4.70
N GLY A 571 5.51 10.46 3.94
CA GLY A 571 5.77 11.32 2.79
C GLY A 571 5.86 10.64 1.44
N CYS A 572 5.46 9.37 1.34
CA CYS A 572 5.32 8.67 0.07
C CYS A 572 4.02 9.05 -0.64
N THR A 573 4.13 9.41 -1.91
CA THR A 573 3.01 9.86 -2.73
C THR A 573 2.63 8.82 -3.79
N THR A 574 1.34 8.73 -4.09
CA THR A 574 0.80 8.01 -5.24
C THR A 574 -0.21 8.89 -5.95
N ILE A 575 -0.16 8.90 -7.28
CA ILE A 575 -1.07 9.65 -8.15
C ILE A 575 -1.79 8.61 -9.01
N SER A 576 -3.12 8.68 -9.05
CA SER A 576 -3.92 7.84 -9.93
C SER A 576 -3.68 8.21 -11.40
N ASP A 577 -3.90 7.27 -12.30
CA ASP A 577 -4.09 7.62 -13.71
C ASP A 577 -5.24 8.62 -13.87
N PRO A 578 -5.20 9.50 -14.89
CA PRO A 578 -6.33 10.37 -15.21
C PRO A 578 -7.54 9.53 -15.62
N PHE A 579 -8.72 9.89 -15.11
CA PHE A 579 -9.98 9.27 -15.51
C PHE A 579 -11.02 10.34 -15.82
N ILE A 580 -11.89 10.06 -16.80
CA ILE A 580 -12.92 10.98 -17.28
C ILE A 580 -14.22 10.67 -16.56
N VAL A 581 -14.87 11.71 -16.06
CA VAL A 581 -16.19 11.65 -15.43
C VAL A 581 -17.17 12.45 -16.28
N ASN A 582 -18.32 11.84 -16.57
CA ASN A 582 -19.40 12.41 -17.36
C ASN A 582 -20.66 12.55 -16.49
N ILE A 583 -21.19 13.76 -16.41
CA ILE A 583 -22.43 14.08 -15.69
C ILE A 583 -23.65 13.84 -16.57
N GLY A 584 -24.71 13.33 -15.96
CA GLY A 584 -26.05 13.18 -16.57
C GLY A 584 -26.63 11.76 -16.42
N GLY A 585 -25.94 10.89 -15.69
CA GLY A 585 -26.37 9.51 -15.46
C GLY A 585 -26.28 8.63 -16.72
N ARG A 586 -26.51 7.33 -16.51
CA ARG A 586 -26.62 6.39 -17.63
C ARG A 586 -27.98 6.57 -18.32
N PRO A 587 -28.03 6.59 -19.66
CA PRO A 587 -29.31 6.46 -20.36
C PRO A 587 -29.96 5.10 -20.05
N ALA A 588 -31.27 4.97 -20.26
CA ALA A 588 -31.97 3.69 -20.19
C ALA A 588 -31.37 2.67 -21.18
N LYS A 589 -31.59 1.37 -20.98
CA LYS A 589 -31.16 0.37 -21.96
C LYS A 589 -31.92 0.57 -23.28
N PRO A 590 -31.33 0.30 -24.46
CA PRO A 590 -32.06 0.30 -25.72
C PRO A 590 -33.22 -0.70 -25.69
N VAL A 591 -34.30 -0.41 -26.39
CA VAL A 591 -35.44 -1.34 -26.51
C VAL A 591 -35.19 -2.28 -27.69
N THR A 592 -35.15 -3.58 -27.43
CA THR A 592 -34.99 -4.61 -28.46
C THR A 592 -36.33 -4.87 -29.15
N MET A 593 -36.35 -4.88 -30.48
CA MET A 593 -37.61 -4.98 -31.24
C MET A 593 -38.22 -6.39 -31.20
N SER A 594 -37.38 -7.43 -31.26
CA SER A 594 -37.79 -8.83 -31.17
C SER A 594 -36.56 -9.74 -31.03
N ASP A 595 -36.77 -10.96 -30.57
CA ASP A 595 -35.83 -12.08 -30.66
C ASP A 595 -36.12 -12.84 -31.95
N PRO A 596 -35.30 -12.67 -33.03
CA PRO A 596 -35.60 -13.27 -34.32
C PRO A 596 -35.23 -14.76 -34.34
N ASP A 597 -36.12 -15.54 -34.95
CA ASP A 597 -35.93 -16.96 -35.20
C ASP A 597 -35.65 -17.19 -36.68
N TYR A 598 -34.60 -17.95 -36.98
CA TYR A 598 -34.21 -18.31 -38.33
C TYR A 598 -34.16 -19.83 -38.50
N CYS A 599 -34.26 -20.28 -39.73
CA CYS A 599 -33.97 -21.66 -40.10
C CYS A 599 -32.56 -21.75 -40.70
N VAL A 600 -31.96 -22.93 -40.67
CA VAL A 600 -30.63 -23.13 -41.27
C VAL A 600 -30.63 -22.69 -42.74
N ASN A 601 -29.64 -21.89 -43.10
CA ASN A 601 -29.41 -21.24 -44.40
C ASN A 601 -30.46 -20.19 -44.82
N ALA A 602 -31.32 -19.74 -43.91
CA ALA A 602 -32.19 -18.60 -44.17
C ALA A 602 -31.39 -17.29 -44.25
N THR A 603 -31.82 -16.35 -45.09
CA THR A 603 -31.20 -15.01 -45.17
C THR A 603 -31.58 -14.20 -43.93
N ALA A 604 -30.62 -13.96 -43.04
CA ALA A 604 -30.81 -13.10 -41.88
C ALA A 604 -30.66 -11.62 -42.23
N LEU A 605 -31.37 -10.76 -41.51
CA LEU A 605 -31.24 -9.31 -41.60
C LEU A 605 -30.38 -8.79 -40.44
N PRO A 606 -29.79 -7.58 -40.56
CA PRO A 606 -29.12 -6.94 -39.43
C PRO A 606 -30.08 -6.78 -38.26
N LEU A 607 -29.61 -7.06 -37.03
CA LEU A 607 -30.42 -6.86 -35.83
C LEU A 607 -30.77 -5.37 -35.64
N THR A 608 -31.93 -5.11 -35.04
CA THR A 608 -32.43 -3.75 -34.80
C THR A 608 -32.81 -3.54 -33.34
N ALA A 609 -32.63 -2.31 -32.87
CA ALA A 609 -33.06 -1.85 -31.56
C ALA A 609 -33.43 -0.36 -31.65
N LEU A 610 -34.26 0.11 -30.73
CA LEU A 610 -34.60 1.53 -30.59
C LEU A 610 -33.69 2.17 -29.54
N GLY A 611 -33.03 3.26 -29.93
CA GLY A 611 -32.15 4.03 -29.08
C GLY A 611 -31.27 4.99 -29.88
N SER A 612 -30.39 5.70 -29.19
CA SER A 612 -29.48 6.70 -29.79
C SER A 612 -28.04 6.21 -29.78
N ASN A 613 -27.30 6.37 -30.88
CA ASN A 613 -25.87 5.98 -30.97
C ASN A 613 -25.62 4.55 -30.47
N LEU A 614 -26.31 3.58 -31.08
CA LEU A 614 -26.27 2.18 -30.65
C LEU A 614 -24.89 1.56 -30.83
N LYS A 615 -24.44 0.82 -29.83
CA LYS A 615 -23.23 -0.02 -29.87
C LYS A 615 -23.61 -1.48 -29.68
N TRP A 616 -23.03 -2.35 -30.50
CA TRP A 616 -23.37 -3.77 -30.56
C TRP A 616 -22.23 -4.62 -30.06
N TYR A 617 -22.54 -5.73 -29.39
CA TYR A 617 -21.57 -6.63 -28.77
C TYR A 617 -22.04 -8.09 -28.87
N ASP A 618 -21.08 -9.01 -28.80
CA ASP A 618 -21.26 -10.46 -28.70
C ASP A 618 -21.01 -11.00 -27.28
N THR A 619 -20.61 -10.12 -26.35
CA THR A 619 -20.35 -10.42 -24.95
C THR A 619 -21.26 -9.62 -24.03
N VAL A 620 -21.56 -10.15 -22.84
CA VAL A 620 -22.41 -9.48 -21.85
C VAL A 620 -21.72 -8.29 -21.17
N ARG A 621 -20.39 -8.36 -20.99
CA ARG A 621 -19.54 -7.30 -20.39
C ARG A 621 -18.17 -7.31 -21.08
N GLY A 622 -17.54 -6.13 -21.19
CA GLY A 622 -16.26 -5.99 -21.92
C GLY A 622 -16.43 -6.14 -23.43
N GLY A 623 -15.31 -6.39 -24.13
CA GLY A 623 -15.28 -6.53 -25.60
C GLY A 623 -15.29 -5.20 -26.35
N VAL A 624 -14.82 -5.22 -27.60
CA VAL A 624 -14.86 -4.08 -28.51
C VAL A 624 -16.25 -4.05 -29.16
N ALA A 625 -16.84 -2.86 -29.28
CA ALA A 625 -18.11 -2.70 -29.99
C ALA A 625 -17.95 -3.15 -31.45
N LEU A 626 -18.88 -3.96 -31.93
CA LEU A 626 -19.00 -4.31 -33.33
C LEU A 626 -19.22 -3.02 -34.13
N SER A 627 -18.57 -2.92 -35.30
CA SER A 627 -18.59 -1.72 -36.14
C SER A 627 -19.97 -1.39 -36.72
N ARG A 628 -20.90 -2.35 -36.70
CA ARG A 628 -22.29 -2.23 -37.17
C ARG A 628 -23.19 -3.21 -36.44
N ALA A 629 -24.49 -3.07 -36.64
CA ALA A 629 -25.47 -4.06 -36.22
C ALA A 629 -25.10 -5.44 -36.82
N PRO A 630 -25.06 -6.50 -35.99
CA PRO A 630 -24.66 -7.83 -36.43
C PRO A 630 -25.75 -8.44 -37.32
N ILE A 631 -25.30 -9.20 -38.33
CA ILE A 631 -26.16 -10.08 -39.12
C ILE A 631 -25.89 -11.50 -38.61
N PRO A 632 -26.86 -12.16 -37.96
CA PRO A 632 -26.64 -13.48 -37.37
C PRO A 632 -26.30 -14.53 -38.43
N PRO A 633 -25.27 -15.37 -38.21
CA PRO A 633 -24.99 -16.49 -39.10
C PRO A 633 -26.06 -17.58 -38.95
N THR A 634 -26.59 -18.07 -40.06
CA THR A 634 -27.64 -19.09 -40.11
C THR A 634 -27.14 -20.44 -40.63
N THR A 635 -25.82 -20.67 -40.70
CA THR A 635 -25.23 -21.84 -41.37
C THR A 635 -25.38 -23.16 -40.61
N ARG A 636 -25.69 -23.11 -39.31
CA ARG A 636 -25.94 -24.28 -38.46
C ARG A 636 -26.95 -23.93 -37.37
N THR A 637 -27.51 -24.95 -36.75
CA THR A 637 -28.37 -24.79 -35.56
C THR A 637 -27.57 -24.21 -34.41
N ASP A 638 -28.07 -23.12 -33.82
CA ASP A 638 -27.41 -22.46 -32.70
C ASP A 638 -28.41 -21.56 -31.93
N THR A 639 -28.01 -21.11 -30.75
CA THR A 639 -28.67 -20.02 -30.02
C THR A 639 -27.63 -18.97 -29.67
N ILE A 640 -27.61 -17.90 -30.47
CA ILE A 640 -26.59 -16.86 -30.40
C ILE A 640 -27.15 -15.69 -29.60
N ARG A 641 -26.35 -15.13 -28.69
CA ARG A 641 -26.71 -13.96 -27.89
C ARG A 641 -25.96 -12.73 -28.36
N TYR A 642 -26.70 -11.68 -28.68
CA TYR A 642 -26.17 -10.37 -28.98
C TYR A 642 -26.61 -9.37 -27.94
N TYR A 643 -25.82 -8.33 -27.76
CA TYR A 643 -26.04 -7.31 -26.76
C TYR A 643 -25.94 -5.94 -27.41
N VAL A 644 -26.84 -5.03 -27.02
CA VAL A 644 -26.86 -3.68 -27.56
C VAL A 644 -26.97 -2.67 -26.43
N SER A 645 -26.14 -1.64 -26.47
CA SER A 645 -26.23 -0.45 -25.60
C SER A 645 -26.46 0.80 -26.45
N GLN A 646 -26.83 1.89 -25.79
CA GLN A 646 -26.90 3.24 -26.36
C GLN A 646 -26.03 4.22 -25.57
N THR A 647 -25.53 5.25 -26.26
CA THR A 647 -24.79 6.35 -25.63
C THR A 647 -25.54 7.68 -25.72
N ALA A 648 -25.66 8.36 -24.58
CA ALA A 648 -26.23 9.70 -24.49
C ALA A 648 -25.22 10.78 -24.95
N THR A 649 -25.71 12.00 -25.17
CA THR A 649 -24.91 13.16 -25.63
C THR A 649 -23.82 13.57 -24.66
N ASN A 650 -23.96 13.23 -23.38
CA ASN A 650 -22.94 13.41 -22.34
C ASN A 650 -21.82 12.35 -22.40
N GLY A 651 -21.86 11.41 -23.35
CA GLY A 651 -20.88 10.33 -23.49
C GLY A 651 -21.16 9.10 -22.63
N CYS A 652 -22.25 9.07 -21.86
CA CYS A 652 -22.57 7.94 -21.00
C CYS A 652 -23.23 6.78 -21.74
N GLU A 653 -22.71 5.57 -21.50
CA GLU A 653 -23.22 4.33 -22.08
C GLU A 653 -24.18 3.63 -21.10
N SER A 654 -25.35 3.23 -21.61
CA SER A 654 -26.35 2.44 -20.88
C SER A 654 -25.88 1.02 -20.59
N GLU A 655 -26.61 0.33 -19.71
CA GLU A 655 -26.51 -1.13 -19.65
C GLU A 655 -26.98 -1.76 -20.97
N ARG A 656 -26.42 -2.95 -21.28
CA ARG A 656 -26.77 -3.68 -22.51
C ARG A 656 -28.12 -4.39 -22.38
N SER A 657 -28.92 -4.33 -23.44
CA SER A 657 -30.09 -5.19 -23.67
C SER A 657 -29.68 -6.45 -24.43
N LEU A 658 -30.28 -7.59 -24.09
CA LEU A 658 -30.03 -8.89 -24.71
C LEU A 658 -30.99 -9.12 -25.88
N ILE A 659 -30.46 -9.60 -27.01
CA ILE A 659 -31.22 -10.19 -28.11
C ILE A 659 -30.80 -11.65 -28.26
N THR A 660 -31.76 -12.55 -28.24
CA THR A 660 -31.52 -13.99 -28.44
C THR A 660 -31.93 -14.36 -29.85
N VAL A 661 -30.99 -14.88 -30.64
CA VAL A 661 -31.24 -15.38 -31.99
C VAL A 661 -31.21 -16.90 -31.96
N ARG A 662 -32.31 -17.54 -32.35
CA ARG A 662 -32.39 -19.01 -32.41
C ARG A 662 -32.39 -19.46 -33.87
N ILE A 663 -31.54 -20.43 -34.17
CA ILE A 663 -31.46 -21.05 -35.51
C ILE A 663 -31.93 -22.50 -35.41
N PHE A 664 -33.07 -22.79 -36.03
CA PHE A 664 -33.71 -24.10 -36.04
C PHE A 664 -33.28 -24.94 -37.26
N GLU A 665 -33.21 -26.26 -37.08
CA GLU A 665 -32.97 -27.19 -38.19
C GLU A 665 -34.17 -27.19 -39.13
N ASN A 666 -33.93 -27.31 -40.44
CA ASN A 666 -35.01 -27.56 -41.38
C ASN A 666 -35.57 -28.98 -41.17
N PRO A 667 -36.90 -29.18 -41.25
CA PRO A 667 -37.49 -30.50 -41.08
C PRO A 667 -36.98 -31.49 -42.12
N LYS A 668 -36.58 -32.69 -41.69
CA LYS A 668 -36.27 -33.81 -42.58
C LYS A 668 -37.58 -34.50 -42.96
N VAL A 669 -37.90 -34.52 -44.25
CA VAL A 669 -39.21 -34.97 -44.72
C VAL A 669 -39.11 -36.33 -45.41
N GLY A 670 -39.95 -37.27 -44.98
CA GLY A 670 -40.14 -38.57 -45.63
C GLY A 670 -41.56 -38.71 -46.16
N ILE A 671 -41.75 -39.61 -47.13
CA ILE A 671 -43.08 -39.95 -47.65
C ILE A 671 -43.37 -41.41 -47.35
N ILE A 672 -44.53 -41.68 -46.75
CA ILE A 672 -45.08 -43.02 -46.61
C ILE A 672 -46.22 -43.16 -47.60
N ARG A 673 -46.19 -44.24 -48.38
CA ARG A 673 -47.23 -44.59 -49.33
C ARG A 673 -47.93 -45.87 -48.91
N SER A 674 -49.26 -45.90 -49.02
CA SER A 674 -50.04 -47.13 -48.80
C SER A 674 -49.89 -48.11 -49.96
N LYS A 675 -49.68 -47.61 -51.18
CA LYS A 675 -49.53 -48.41 -52.40
C LYS A 675 -48.58 -47.71 -53.38
N ALA A 676 -47.74 -48.48 -54.08
CA ALA A 676 -46.77 -47.95 -55.05
C ALA A 676 -47.23 -48.12 -56.51
N GLU A 677 -48.07 -49.12 -56.77
CA GLU A 677 -48.60 -49.41 -58.10
C GLU A 677 -50.13 -49.38 -58.05
N LEU A 678 -50.77 -48.66 -58.98
CA LEU A 678 -52.21 -48.53 -59.08
C LEU A 678 -52.73 -49.20 -60.35
N ILE A 679 -53.91 -49.81 -60.31
CA ILE A 679 -54.71 -50.17 -61.49
C ILE A 679 -55.92 -49.21 -61.64
N PRO A 680 -56.61 -49.14 -62.80
CA PRO A 680 -57.79 -48.30 -62.95
C PRO A 680 -58.82 -48.57 -61.83
N GLY A 681 -59.19 -47.51 -61.11
CA GLY A 681 -60.09 -47.60 -59.96
C GLY A 681 -59.40 -47.84 -58.61
N ASP A 682 -58.07 -47.87 -58.50
CA ASP A 682 -57.38 -47.86 -57.21
C ASP A 682 -57.15 -46.45 -56.64
N THR A 683 -56.93 -46.38 -55.32
CA THR A 683 -56.51 -45.18 -54.60
C THR A 683 -55.29 -45.47 -53.71
N ALA A 684 -54.31 -44.57 -53.70
CA ALA A 684 -53.18 -44.58 -52.77
C ALA A 684 -53.22 -43.37 -51.83
N PHE A 685 -52.72 -43.55 -50.61
CA PHE A 685 -52.54 -42.48 -49.63
C PHE A 685 -51.06 -42.19 -49.47
N LEU A 686 -50.69 -40.92 -49.58
CA LEU A 686 -49.36 -40.43 -49.28
C LEU A 686 -49.41 -39.63 -47.98
N PHE A 687 -48.62 -40.05 -46.99
CA PHE A 687 -48.40 -39.33 -45.75
C PHE A 687 -47.02 -38.72 -45.74
N ALA A 688 -46.94 -37.41 -45.52
CA ALA A 688 -45.67 -36.78 -45.19
C ALA A 688 -45.35 -37.06 -43.72
N ARG A 689 -44.12 -37.49 -43.46
CA ARG A 689 -43.52 -37.52 -42.12
C ARG A 689 -42.44 -36.45 -42.06
N SER A 690 -42.27 -35.87 -40.89
CA SER A 690 -41.24 -34.87 -40.62
C SER A 690 -40.51 -35.23 -39.33
N SER A 691 -39.23 -34.89 -39.24
CA SER A 691 -38.47 -34.97 -37.98
C SER A 691 -38.98 -33.98 -36.92
N THR A 692 -39.75 -32.96 -37.32
CA THR A 692 -40.38 -31.97 -36.43
C THR A 692 -41.90 -31.94 -36.63
N ASN A 693 -42.62 -31.29 -35.71
CA ASN A 693 -44.08 -31.22 -35.77
C ASN A 693 -44.56 -30.49 -37.02
N ILE A 694 -45.35 -31.19 -37.84
CA ILE A 694 -45.89 -30.68 -39.10
C ILE A 694 -46.95 -29.61 -38.80
N LYS A 695 -46.73 -28.39 -39.27
CA LYS A 695 -47.73 -27.31 -39.27
C LYS A 695 -48.58 -27.34 -40.55
N SER A 696 -47.95 -27.57 -41.70
CA SER A 696 -48.64 -27.74 -42.98
C SER A 696 -47.84 -28.59 -43.96
N VAL A 697 -48.52 -29.18 -44.94
CA VAL A 697 -47.91 -30.00 -45.99
C VAL A 697 -48.42 -29.56 -47.35
N ARG A 698 -47.49 -29.21 -48.24
CA ARG A 698 -47.72 -28.97 -49.65
C ARG A 698 -47.15 -30.13 -50.45
N TRP A 699 -47.88 -30.58 -51.46
CA TRP A 699 -47.42 -31.67 -52.34
C TRP A 699 -47.10 -31.14 -53.73
N GLU A 700 -46.05 -31.70 -54.33
CA GLU A 700 -45.62 -31.44 -55.70
C GLU A 700 -45.77 -32.75 -56.49
N TRP A 701 -46.34 -32.68 -57.69
CA TRP A 701 -46.56 -33.80 -58.61
C TRP A 701 -45.84 -33.52 -59.92
N ASN A 702 -44.91 -34.39 -60.30
CA ASN A 702 -44.07 -34.26 -61.50
C ASN A 702 -43.42 -32.86 -61.61
N GLY A 703 -42.98 -32.31 -60.48
CA GLY A 703 -42.34 -30.98 -60.40
C GLY A 703 -43.30 -29.80 -60.32
N SER A 704 -44.61 -30.00 -60.49
CA SER A 704 -45.63 -28.94 -60.35
C SER A 704 -46.30 -28.96 -58.98
N THR A 705 -46.52 -27.79 -58.37
CA THR A 705 -47.21 -27.70 -57.08
C THR A 705 -48.70 -28.03 -57.25
N LEU A 706 -49.22 -28.90 -56.38
CA LEU A 706 -50.65 -29.21 -56.35
C LEU A 706 -51.42 -28.12 -55.62
N SER A 707 -52.55 -27.70 -56.20
CA SER A 707 -53.45 -26.72 -55.61
C SER A 707 -54.14 -27.22 -54.33
N ARG A 708 -54.26 -28.54 -54.16
CA ARG A 708 -54.82 -29.18 -52.97
C ARG A 708 -53.70 -29.68 -52.07
N THR A 709 -53.63 -29.15 -50.86
CA THR A 709 -52.58 -29.39 -49.87
C THR A 709 -53.18 -30.02 -48.60
N GLY A 710 -52.37 -30.75 -47.82
CA GLY A 710 -52.84 -31.51 -46.65
C GLY A 710 -52.11 -32.84 -46.44
N ASN A 711 -52.32 -33.46 -45.29
CA ASN A 711 -51.73 -34.75 -44.92
C ASN A 711 -52.82 -35.65 -44.29
N PRO A 712 -53.25 -36.74 -44.94
CA PRO A 712 -52.71 -37.35 -46.17
C PRO A 712 -53.12 -36.67 -47.48
N LEU A 713 -52.33 -36.90 -48.54
CA LEU A 713 -52.73 -36.67 -49.94
C LEU A 713 -53.30 -37.97 -50.54
N PHE A 714 -54.36 -37.82 -51.34
CA PHE A 714 -55.02 -38.91 -52.04
C PHE A 714 -54.60 -38.91 -53.52
N VAL A 715 -54.06 -40.04 -53.99
CA VAL A 715 -53.59 -40.24 -55.37
C VAL A 715 -54.45 -41.28 -56.06
N PHE A 716 -54.89 -40.97 -57.28
CA PHE A 716 -55.76 -41.82 -58.11
C PHE A 716 -55.01 -42.29 -59.35
N PHE A 717 -55.59 -43.26 -60.07
CA PHE A 717 -54.96 -43.81 -61.28
C PHE A 717 -54.64 -42.75 -62.37
N GLY A 718 -55.36 -41.63 -62.43
CA GLY A 718 -55.01 -40.52 -63.34
C GLY A 718 -53.84 -39.63 -62.87
N GLY A 719 -53.37 -39.80 -61.64
CA GLY A 719 -52.28 -39.04 -61.01
C GLY A 719 -50.98 -39.84 -60.91
N LEU A 720 -50.64 -40.66 -61.88
CA LEU A 720 -49.36 -41.39 -61.84
C LEU A 720 -48.17 -40.43 -61.94
N GLY A 721 -47.06 -40.80 -61.32
CA GLY A 721 -45.83 -40.02 -61.37
C GLY A 721 -45.19 -39.81 -60.00
N ASN A 722 -44.27 -38.87 -59.98
CA ASN A 722 -43.40 -38.60 -58.83
C ASN A 722 -44.01 -37.54 -57.92
N TYR A 723 -44.27 -37.93 -56.67
CA TYR A 723 -44.77 -37.05 -55.64
C TYR A 723 -43.67 -36.64 -54.68
N ARG A 724 -43.57 -35.34 -54.39
CA ARG A 724 -42.66 -34.78 -53.40
C ARG A 724 -43.46 -34.04 -52.33
N ALA A 725 -43.07 -34.21 -51.06
CA ALA A 725 -43.71 -33.52 -49.95
C ALA A 725 -42.83 -32.34 -49.52
N VAL A 726 -43.44 -31.17 -49.36
CA VAL A 726 -42.83 -29.98 -48.75
C VAL A 726 -43.58 -29.70 -47.46
N VAL A 727 -42.88 -29.80 -46.34
CA VAL A 727 -43.43 -29.60 -45.00
C VAL A 727 -42.98 -28.24 -44.48
N THR A 728 -43.92 -27.49 -43.91
CA THR A 728 -43.62 -26.41 -42.98
C THR A 728 -43.88 -26.91 -41.56
N ASP A 729 -42.92 -26.74 -40.67
CA ASP A 729 -43.05 -27.17 -39.27
C ASP A 729 -43.60 -26.08 -38.34
N SER A 730 -43.70 -26.40 -37.04
CA SER A 730 -44.17 -25.48 -36.01
C SER A 730 -43.29 -24.25 -35.81
N ASN A 731 -42.01 -24.32 -36.17
CA ASN A 731 -41.06 -23.19 -36.12
C ASN A 731 -41.06 -22.38 -37.43
N ASN A 732 -41.99 -22.68 -38.35
CA ASN A 732 -42.09 -22.14 -39.71
C ASN A 732 -40.90 -22.48 -40.62
N CYS A 733 -40.09 -23.48 -40.26
CA CYS A 733 -39.02 -23.97 -41.12
C CYS A 733 -39.57 -24.89 -42.20
N VAL A 734 -39.04 -24.75 -43.42
CA VAL A 734 -39.50 -25.48 -44.59
C VAL A 734 -38.47 -26.53 -44.96
N GLY A 735 -38.92 -27.77 -45.05
CA GLY A 735 -38.14 -28.89 -45.50
C GLY A 735 -38.92 -29.65 -46.56
N ALA A 736 -38.22 -30.40 -47.40
CA ALA A 736 -38.86 -31.14 -48.46
C ALA A 736 -38.25 -32.53 -48.57
N SER A 737 -39.01 -33.47 -49.11
CA SER A 737 -38.56 -34.85 -49.17
C SER A 737 -37.41 -34.98 -50.16
N ASP A 738 -36.35 -35.65 -49.71
CA ASP A 738 -35.15 -35.90 -50.50
C ASP A 738 -35.41 -36.89 -51.64
N THR A 739 -36.42 -37.75 -51.46
CA THR A 739 -36.89 -38.69 -52.46
C THR A 739 -38.34 -38.41 -52.84
N THR A 740 -38.69 -38.73 -54.08
CA THR A 740 -40.08 -38.71 -54.53
C THR A 740 -40.73 -40.08 -54.31
N ALA A 741 -42.00 -40.09 -53.92
CA ALA A 741 -42.81 -41.28 -53.98
C ALA A 741 -43.35 -41.45 -55.41
N ASN A 742 -42.75 -42.37 -56.16
CA ASN A 742 -43.22 -42.70 -57.50
C ASN A 742 -44.43 -43.65 -57.43
N ILE A 743 -45.52 -43.26 -58.09
CA ILE A 743 -46.74 -44.06 -58.22
C ILE A 743 -46.90 -44.44 -59.69
N ILE A 744 -46.87 -45.74 -59.97
CA ILE A 744 -46.88 -46.29 -61.34
C ILE A 744 -48.14 -47.12 -61.62
N ALA A 745 -48.40 -47.45 -62.89
CA ALA A 745 -49.45 -48.39 -63.26
C ALA A 745 -49.02 -49.84 -62.95
N SER A 746 -49.94 -50.70 -62.48
CA SER A 746 -49.67 -52.13 -62.26
C SER A 746 -50.22 -53.02 -63.39
N ASN A 747 -49.58 -54.17 -63.59
CA ASN A 747 -49.87 -55.10 -64.69
C ASN A 747 -50.57 -56.40 -64.22
N LYS A 748 -50.92 -56.52 -62.93
CA LYS A 748 -51.50 -57.74 -62.35
C LYS A 748 -53.00 -57.83 -62.64
N ALA A 749 -53.45 -58.92 -63.28
CA ALA A 749 -54.86 -59.21 -63.54
C ALA A 749 -55.53 -59.80 -62.29
N GLU A 750 -56.44 -59.06 -61.68
CA GLU A 750 -57.26 -59.50 -60.53
C GLU A 750 -58.74 -59.60 -60.97
N LYS A 751 -59.54 -60.47 -60.31
CA LYS A 751 -60.94 -60.76 -60.65
C LYS A 751 -61.74 -59.46 -60.87
N VAL A 752 -62.39 -59.39 -62.03
CA VAL A 752 -62.86 -58.15 -62.67
C VAL A 752 -64.02 -57.49 -61.90
N VAL A 753 -63.69 -56.59 -60.97
CA VAL A 753 -64.62 -55.59 -60.43
C VAL A 753 -63.94 -54.23 -60.45
N PHE A 754 -64.41 -53.35 -61.32
CA PHE A 754 -63.95 -51.96 -61.41
C PHE A 754 -65.03 -51.04 -60.86
N VAL A 755 -64.61 -49.98 -60.17
CA VAL A 755 -65.47 -48.92 -59.66
C VAL A 755 -64.95 -47.60 -60.21
N TYR A 756 -65.78 -46.87 -60.93
CA TYR A 756 -65.39 -45.64 -61.62
C TYR A 756 -66.53 -44.61 -61.63
N PRO A 757 -66.29 -43.35 -61.19
CA PRO A 757 -65.04 -42.85 -60.63
C PRO A 757 -64.79 -43.40 -59.22
N ASN A 758 -63.54 -43.70 -58.89
CA ASN A 758 -63.12 -44.01 -57.52
C ASN A 758 -61.91 -43.14 -57.16
N PRO A 759 -62.02 -42.26 -56.17
CA PRO A 759 -63.16 -42.00 -55.31
C PRO A 759 -64.32 -41.34 -56.04
N THR A 760 -65.53 -41.60 -55.54
CA THR A 760 -66.75 -41.03 -56.08
C THR A 760 -67.28 -39.88 -55.22
N ASP A 761 -67.73 -38.84 -55.91
CA ASP A 761 -68.38 -37.67 -55.31
C ASP A 761 -69.91 -37.76 -55.48
N GLY A 762 -70.38 -38.77 -56.24
CA GLY A 762 -71.77 -39.00 -56.58
C GLY A 762 -72.01 -40.41 -57.13
N PRO A 763 -72.80 -40.58 -58.21
CA PRO A 763 -73.02 -41.89 -58.83
C PRO A 763 -71.70 -42.51 -59.30
N THR A 764 -71.50 -43.79 -59.03
CA THR A 764 -70.34 -44.54 -59.51
C THR A 764 -70.80 -45.67 -60.41
N THR A 765 -70.12 -45.87 -61.52
CA THR A 765 -70.29 -47.03 -62.36
C THR A 765 -69.45 -48.17 -61.80
N ILE A 766 -70.06 -49.33 -61.62
CA ILE A 766 -69.34 -50.59 -61.46
C ILE A 766 -69.39 -51.43 -62.71
N LEU A 767 -68.25 -52.00 -63.06
CA LEU A 767 -68.09 -52.96 -64.14
C LEU A 767 -67.65 -54.27 -63.53
N PHE A 768 -68.38 -55.34 -63.81
CA PHE A 768 -68.12 -56.66 -63.25
C PHE A 768 -68.57 -57.78 -64.17
N GLN A 769 -68.03 -58.98 -63.96
CA GLN A 769 -68.38 -60.14 -64.77
C GLN A 769 -69.30 -61.09 -64.00
N VAL A 770 -70.36 -61.55 -64.66
CA VAL A 770 -71.31 -62.55 -64.14
C VAL A 770 -71.10 -63.88 -64.90
N PRO A 771 -70.86 -65.00 -64.21
CA PRO A 771 -70.77 -66.32 -64.85
C PRO A 771 -72.08 -66.78 -65.51
N ASP A 772 -71.97 -67.62 -66.53
CA ASP A 772 -73.12 -68.24 -67.20
C ASP A 772 -74.05 -68.97 -66.19
N ASN A 773 -75.35 -68.98 -66.46
CA ASN A 773 -76.39 -69.62 -65.65
C ASN A 773 -76.54 -69.10 -64.21
N THR A 774 -76.14 -67.86 -63.91
CA THR A 774 -76.37 -67.23 -62.60
C THR A 774 -77.76 -66.58 -62.56
N PRO A 775 -78.76 -67.14 -61.83
CA PRO A 775 -80.15 -66.66 -61.90
C PRO A 775 -80.38 -65.31 -61.20
N SER A 776 -79.52 -64.95 -60.24
CA SER A 776 -79.50 -63.62 -59.64
C SER A 776 -78.17 -63.34 -58.96
N ILE A 777 -77.83 -62.06 -58.79
CA ILE A 777 -76.70 -61.61 -57.97
C ILE A 777 -77.15 -60.56 -56.94
N TRP A 778 -76.33 -60.38 -55.92
CA TRP A 778 -76.39 -59.31 -54.95
C TRP A 778 -75.17 -58.42 -55.07
N ILE A 779 -75.39 -57.11 -55.13
CA ILE A 779 -74.32 -56.14 -55.03
C ILE A 779 -74.43 -55.50 -53.65
N ARG A 780 -73.41 -55.77 -52.83
CA ARG A 780 -73.29 -55.26 -51.47
C ARG A 780 -72.23 -54.19 -51.39
N VAL A 781 -72.58 -53.02 -50.89
CA VAL A 781 -71.60 -52.03 -50.44
C VAL A 781 -71.48 -52.18 -48.93
N VAL A 782 -70.26 -52.41 -48.45
CA VAL A 782 -69.96 -52.61 -47.03
C VAL A 782 -69.07 -51.48 -46.55
N GLY A 783 -69.47 -50.78 -45.49
CA GLY A 783 -68.63 -49.79 -44.84
C GLY A 783 -67.41 -50.39 -44.17
N ALA A 784 -66.43 -49.56 -43.82
CA ALA A 784 -65.24 -49.99 -43.07
C ALA A 784 -65.58 -50.57 -41.68
N ASP A 785 -66.75 -50.24 -41.14
CA ASP A 785 -67.33 -50.81 -39.92
C ASP A 785 -67.92 -52.22 -40.11
N GLY A 786 -67.92 -52.74 -41.34
CA GLY A 786 -68.48 -54.04 -41.69
C GLY A 786 -69.99 -54.03 -41.96
N ASN A 787 -70.66 -52.88 -41.80
CA ASN A 787 -72.09 -52.77 -42.05
C ASN A 787 -72.37 -52.70 -43.55
N THR A 788 -73.36 -53.47 -43.99
CA THR A 788 -73.81 -53.41 -45.39
C THR A 788 -74.74 -52.21 -45.56
N VAL A 789 -74.33 -51.23 -46.36
CA VAL A 789 -75.05 -49.96 -46.59
C VAL A 789 -75.82 -49.94 -47.90
N VAL A 790 -75.46 -50.80 -48.85
CA VAL A 790 -76.26 -51.08 -50.05
C VAL A 790 -76.32 -52.59 -50.20
N ASN A 791 -77.48 -53.15 -50.50
CA ASN A 791 -77.66 -54.58 -50.72
C ASN A 791 -78.76 -54.80 -51.76
N ASN A 792 -78.43 -54.63 -53.03
CA ASN A 792 -79.41 -54.70 -54.12
C ASN A 792 -79.33 -56.06 -54.81
N ARG A 793 -80.49 -56.65 -55.10
CA ARG A 793 -80.61 -57.90 -55.86
C ARG A 793 -80.94 -57.60 -57.32
N TYR A 794 -80.29 -58.30 -58.24
CA TYR A 794 -80.53 -58.19 -59.68
C TYR A 794 -80.79 -59.57 -60.28
N THR A 795 -81.87 -59.69 -61.06
CA THR A 795 -82.37 -60.95 -61.64
C THR A 795 -82.40 -60.96 -63.17
N THR A 796 -82.08 -59.85 -63.83
CA THR A 796 -82.21 -59.67 -65.29
C THR A 796 -80.88 -59.34 -65.98
N LEU A 797 -79.74 -59.80 -65.43
CA LEU A 797 -78.42 -59.51 -65.97
C LEU A 797 -77.97 -60.58 -66.98
N SER A 798 -77.31 -60.14 -68.04
CA SER A 798 -76.72 -61.03 -69.05
C SER A 798 -75.46 -61.69 -68.51
N ALA A 799 -75.17 -62.92 -68.94
CA ALA A 799 -73.88 -63.52 -68.64
C ALA A 799 -72.73 -62.75 -69.34
N GLY A 800 -71.55 -62.70 -68.71
CA GLY A 800 -70.42 -61.89 -69.15
C GLY A 800 -70.30 -60.55 -68.44
N TYR A 801 -69.72 -59.55 -69.11
CA TYR A 801 -69.46 -58.24 -68.52
C TYR A 801 -70.74 -57.42 -68.42
N ASN A 802 -70.98 -56.92 -67.21
CA ASN A 802 -72.09 -56.08 -66.87
C ASN A 802 -71.58 -54.73 -66.36
N ARG A 803 -72.30 -53.68 -66.75
CA ARG A 803 -72.10 -52.32 -66.27
C ARG A 803 -73.34 -51.94 -65.47
N LEU A 804 -73.13 -51.43 -64.27
CA LEU A 804 -74.21 -50.94 -63.43
C LEU A 804 -73.81 -49.61 -62.80
N ASP A 805 -74.68 -48.63 -62.88
CA ASP A 805 -74.51 -47.38 -62.13
C ASP A 805 -75.15 -47.54 -60.74
N LEU A 806 -74.35 -47.27 -59.71
CA LEU A 806 -74.77 -47.23 -58.32
C LEU A 806 -74.78 -45.78 -57.88
N ASP A 807 -75.95 -45.31 -57.46
CA ASP A 807 -76.05 -44.04 -56.76
C ASP A 807 -75.60 -44.22 -55.30
N LEU A 808 -74.45 -43.62 -55.00
CA LEU A 808 -73.81 -43.67 -53.68
C LEU A 808 -73.71 -42.28 -53.06
N THR A 809 -74.47 -41.31 -53.59
CA THR A 809 -74.45 -39.90 -53.15
C THR A 809 -74.70 -39.75 -51.66
N ASN A 810 -75.60 -40.58 -51.09
CA ASN A 810 -76.03 -40.55 -49.70
C ASN A 810 -75.09 -41.24 -48.70
N LEU A 811 -74.00 -41.86 -49.17
CA LEU A 811 -73.02 -42.47 -48.27
C LEU A 811 -72.16 -41.39 -47.60
N ASN A 812 -71.88 -41.58 -46.31
CA ASN A 812 -70.92 -40.75 -45.59
C ASN A 812 -69.53 -40.85 -46.24
N ARG A 813 -68.72 -39.81 -46.08
CA ARG A 813 -67.31 -39.85 -46.49
C ARG A 813 -66.59 -40.99 -45.80
N GLY A 814 -65.89 -41.83 -46.55
CA GLY A 814 -65.24 -43.01 -45.99
C GLY A 814 -64.86 -44.07 -47.02
N MET A 815 -64.16 -45.09 -46.56
CA MET A 815 -63.82 -46.28 -47.35
C MET A 815 -64.96 -47.29 -47.29
N TYR A 816 -65.29 -47.85 -48.45
CA TYR A 816 -66.31 -48.87 -48.62
C TYR A 816 -65.79 -50.00 -49.52
N VAL A 817 -66.36 -51.19 -49.37
CA VAL A 817 -66.06 -52.37 -50.17
C VAL A 817 -67.34 -52.73 -50.94
N ILE A 818 -67.29 -52.69 -52.26
CA ILE A 818 -68.30 -53.36 -53.08
C ILE A 818 -67.96 -54.84 -53.15
N ARG A 819 -68.95 -55.69 -52.89
CA ARG A 819 -68.89 -57.14 -53.03
C ARG A 819 -70.02 -57.57 -53.95
N ILE A 820 -69.71 -58.46 -54.88
CA ILE A 820 -70.68 -59.02 -55.81
C ILE A 820 -70.83 -60.48 -55.44
N LEU A 821 -72.04 -60.87 -55.06
CA LEU A 821 -72.36 -62.20 -54.54
C LEU A 821 -73.39 -62.85 -55.49
N THR A 822 -73.35 -64.15 -55.71
CA THR A 822 -74.42 -64.87 -56.41
C THR A 822 -75.68 -64.95 -55.53
N GLY A 823 -76.82 -65.36 -56.10
CA GLY A 823 -78.06 -65.60 -55.35
C GLY A 823 -77.92 -66.66 -54.25
N LEU A 824 -76.91 -67.52 -54.35
CA LEU A 824 -76.52 -68.52 -53.34
C LEU A 824 -75.49 -67.98 -52.32
N GLY A 825 -75.02 -66.74 -52.48
CA GLY A 825 -74.11 -66.07 -51.55
C GLY A 825 -72.62 -66.19 -51.89
N GLU A 826 -72.23 -66.79 -53.02
CA GLU A 826 -70.82 -66.92 -53.42
C GLU A 826 -70.26 -65.60 -53.96
N GLN A 827 -69.09 -65.17 -53.49
CA GLN A 827 -68.48 -63.91 -53.93
C GLN A 827 -67.77 -64.02 -55.28
N LEU A 828 -68.32 -63.36 -56.30
CA LEU A 828 -67.77 -63.24 -57.64
C LEU A 828 -66.57 -62.29 -57.69
N GLY A 829 -66.63 -61.22 -56.90
CA GLY A 829 -65.54 -60.26 -56.80
C GLY A 829 -65.82 -59.17 -55.77
N SER A 830 -64.79 -58.43 -55.39
CA SER A 830 -64.93 -57.29 -54.49
C SER A 830 -63.94 -56.20 -54.81
N ARG A 831 -64.35 -54.93 -54.64
CA ARG A 831 -63.42 -53.81 -54.75
C ARG A 831 -63.65 -52.72 -53.73
N ILE A 832 -62.55 -52.19 -53.20
CA ILE A 832 -62.55 -51.05 -52.30
C ILE A 832 -62.73 -49.78 -53.14
N PHE A 833 -63.63 -48.91 -52.71
CA PHE A 833 -63.74 -47.56 -53.23
C PHE A 833 -63.93 -46.57 -52.09
N TYR A 834 -63.70 -45.30 -52.38
CA TYR A 834 -63.78 -44.23 -51.40
C TYR A 834 -64.86 -43.23 -51.78
N ARG A 835 -65.71 -42.88 -50.81
CA ARG A 835 -66.69 -41.80 -50.92
C ARG A 835 -66.04 -40.53 -50.38
N LYS A 836 -65.96 -39.52 -51.25
CA LYS A 836 -65.13 -38.34 -51.03
C LYS A 836 -65.75 -37.22 -50.21
#